data_AF-W0LC93-F1
#
_entry.id   AF-W0LC93-F1
#
_cell.length_a   1.000
_cell.length_b   1.000
_cell.length_c   1.000
_cell.angle_alpha   90.00
_cell.angle_beta   90.00
_cell.angle_gamma   90.00
#
_symmetry.space_group_name_H-M   'P 1'
#
loop_
_entity.id
_entity.type
_entity.pdbx_description
1 polymer ?
#
loop_
_entity_poly.entity_id
_entity_poly.type
_entity_poly.pdbx_seq_one_letter_code
_entity_poly.pdbx_strand_id
1 'polypeptide(L)'
;MTSPFSYTSPTVSVEALKHSIAYKLMFIIGKDPAIATQHDWLNAVLFAVRDRMVERFLRSNRAQLSQDVRQVYYLSMEFLLGRTLSNSLLSMGIYQDIENALNEMGLNLSELLEEENDPGLGNGGLGRLAACFLDSLATLALPGRGYGIRYEYGMFKQNIINGQQMESPDYWLEYGNPWEFPRHNTRYKIRFGGRIQHEGAKARWVETEEIVATAYDQVIPGFDTDATNTLRLWSAQASNEINLGKFNQGDYFAAVEDKNHSENVSRVLYPDDSTYSGRELRLRQEYFLVSATVQDILSRHWTMHKTFDNLADKIAIHLNDTHPVLSIPELMRLLIDEHKFSWLDAWAVVEKVFSYTNHTLMSEALETWPVDMLGKILPRHLQLIFEINDHFLKHVQEVVPDDNKLLARVSIIDETNGRRVRMAWLAVVASHKVNGVSALHSELMVQSLFADFAQVFPDRFCNKTNGVTPRRWLGLANRPLSEVLDDSIGHNWRTDLSQLGEIKPNVDYPSFLQAVQAAKRQNKERLASYIAKKLNVVVNPDALFDVQIKRIHEYKRQLLNVLHVITRYNRLLQDPDTKRVPRVVIFAGKAASAYYAAKQIIRLINDVAKVINNDPRVHDDLKVVFIPNYGVSLAQMIIPAADLSEQISLAGTEASGTSNMKFALNGALTIGTLDGANVEMLEHVGEDNIFIFGNTAEQVEDLRRTGYNPRQYFEQDAELHQALTQIATGVFSPEEPQRYSNLFDSLVNLGDHYQLLADYRSYVDTQDKVDEVYLNQDDWTRRAVLNIANMGYFSSDRTIQEYADEIWNIKPIKL
;
A
#
# COMPACT_ATOMS: atom_id res chain seq x y z
N MET A 1 -18.91 -18.07 -26.73
CA MET A 1 -19.18 -17.10 -27.82
C MET A 1 -18.00 -17.10 -28.77
N THR A 2 -18.21 -17.42 -30.05
CA THR A 2 -17.20 -17.31 -31.12
C THR A 2 -17.47 -16.05 -31.94
N SER A 3 -16.41 -15.29 -32.26
CA SER A 3 -16.53 -14.10 -33.12
C SER A 3 -17.00 -14.51 -34.52
N PRO A 4 -17.93 -13.79 -35.16
CA PRO A 4 -18.34 -14.08 -36.53
C PRO A 4 -17.33 -13.60 -37.59
N PHE A 5 -16.22 -12.98 -37.18
CA PHE A 5 -15.20 -12.46 -38.09
C PHE A 5 -13.79 -12.86 -37.63
N SER A 6 -12.87 -13.00 -38.60
CA SER A 6 -11.44 -13.22 -38.37
C SER A 6 -10.69 -11.90 -38.19
N TYR A 7 -9.71 -11.88 -37.30
CA TYR A 7 -8.77 -10.77 -37.15
C TYR A 7 -7.35 -11.34 -36.96
N THR A 8 -6.33 -10.53 -37.25
CA THR A 8 -4.92 -10.95 -37.12
C THR A 8 -4.45 -10.71 -35.69
N SER A 9 -4.10 -11.80 -34.99
CA SER A 9 -3.50 -11.72 -33.65
C SER A 9 -2.10 -11.09 -33.71
N PRO A 10 -1.75 -10.18 -32.78
CA PRO A 10 -0.42 -9.59 -32.72
C PRO A 10 0.63 -10.64 -32.35
N THR A 11 1.56 -10.92 -33.26
CA THR A 11 2.64 -11.89 -33.03
C THR A 11 3.74 -11.32 -32.13
N VAL A 12 4.43 -12.20 -31.41
CA VAL A 12 5.56 -11.86 -30.52
C VAL A 12 6.86 -12.23 -31.23
N SER A 13 7.27 -11.39 -32.18
CA SER A 13 8.61 -11.45 -32.79
C SER A 13 9.15 -10.03 -32.85
N VAL A 14 10.48 -9.89 -32.85
CA VAL A 14 11.16 -8.59 -32.89
C VAL A 14 10.63 -7.73 -34.05
N GLU A 15 10.54 -8.28 -35.27
CA GLU A 15 9.99 -7.57 -36.44
C GLU A 15 8.52 -7.16 -36.28
N ALA A 16 7.68 -8.03 -35.72
CA ALA A 16 6.27 -7.71 -35.48
C ALA A 16 6.10 -6.64 -34.38
N LEU A 17 6.99 -6.63 -33.39
CA LEU A 17 7.00 -5.61 -32.34
C LEU A 17 7.44 -4.27 -32.91
N LYS A 18 8.52 -4.22 -33.69
CA LYS A 18 8.99 -3.00 -34.38
C LYS A 18 7.87 -2.40 -35.23
N HIS A 19 7.22 -3.22 -36.06
CA HIS A 19 6.09 -2.78 -36.88
C HIS A 19 4.93 -2.29 -36.01
N SER A 20 4.55 -3.04 -34.96
CA SER A 20 3.48 -2.64 -34.05
C SER A 20 3.78 -1.30 -33.37
N ILE A 21 4.99 -1.09 -32.85
CA ILE A 21 5.39 0.15 -32.16
C ILE A 21 5.36 1.32 -33.15
N ALA A 22 6.00 1.19 -34.31
CA ALA A 22 5.98 2.23 -35.35
C ALA A 22 4.55 2.56 -35.82
N TYR A 23 3.70 1.53 -35.98
CA TYR A 23 2.30 1.70 -36.34
C TYR A 23 1.54 2.50 -35.27
N LYS A 24 1.73 2.18 -33.98
CA LYS A 24 1.10 2.91 -32.88
C LYS A 24 1.58 4.36 -32.81
N LEU A 25 2.87 4.61 -33.04
CA LEU A 25 3.40 5.97 -33.10
C LEU A 25 2.72 6.78 -34.22
N MET A 26 2.65 6.23 -35.44
CA MET A 26 2.10 6.97 -36.58
C MET A 26 0.58 7.12 -36.55
N PHE A 27 -0.16 6.08 -36.15
CA PHE A 27 -1.61 6.02 -36.37
C PHE A 27 -2.46 6.12 -35.10
N ILE A 28 -1.88 5.87 -33.92
CA ILE A 28 -2.58 6.08 -32.64
C ILE A 28 -2.14 7.39 -32.00
N ILE A 29 -0.83 7.67 -32.00
CA ILE A 29 -0.29 8.92 -31.44
C ILE A 29 -0.32 10.04 -32.47
N GLY A 30 -0.11 9.72 -33.75
CA GLY A 30 -0.12 10.73 -34.82
C GLY A 30 1.20 11.48 -34.94
N LYS A 31 2.33 10.82 -34.68
CA LYS A 31 3.67 11.43 -34.69
C LYS A 31 4.56 10.83 -35.77
N ASP A 32 5.35 11.70 -36.42
CA ASP A 32 6.42 11.28 -37.32
C ASP A 32 7.62 10.79 -36.49
N PRO A 33 8.17 9.59 -36.76
CA PRO A 33 9.36 9.07 -36.10
C PRO A 33 10.54 10.05 -36.04
N ALA A 34 10.69 10.93 -37.04
CA ALA A 34 11.80 11.88 -37.13
C ALA A 34 11.76 12.99 -36.06
N ILE A 35 10.60 13.24 -35.43
CA ILE A 35 10.42 14.28 -34.42
C ILE A 35 9.74 13.77 -33.13
N ALA A 36 9.55 12.45 -33.03
CA ALA A 36 8.89 11.84 -31.88
C ALA A 36 9.73 11.99 -30.60
N THR A 37 9.09 12.43 -29.53
CA THR A 37 9.72 12.55 -28.21
C THR A 37 9.82 11.18 -27.53
N GLN A 38 10.60 11.10 -26.47
CA GLN A 38 10.68 9.91 -25.62
C GLN A 38 9.31 9.48 -25.08
N HIS A 39 8.47 10.46 -24.71
CA HIS A 39 7.10 10.22 -24.27
C HIS A 39 6.20 9.65 -25.38
N ASP A 40 6.34 10.15 -26.61
CA ASP A 40 5.61 9.61 -27.77
C ASP A 40 6.00 8.14 -28.01
N TRP A 41 7.30 7.83 -27.97
CA TRP A 41 7.78 6.45 -28.11
C TRP A 41 7.34 5.53 -26.97
N LEU A 42 7.36 6.02 -25.72
CA LEU A 42 6.81 5.29 -24.59
C LEU A 42 5.36 4.90 -24.86
N ASN A 43 4.49 5.87 -25.15
CA ASN A 43 3.07 5.60 -25.41
C ASN A 43 2.87 4.60 -26.56
N ALA A 44 3.71 4.65 -27.60
CA ALA A 44 3.63 3.72 -28.72
C ALA A 44 3.91 2.28 -28.27
N VAL A 45 4.93 2.10 -27.41
CA VAL A 45 5.23 0.82 -26.77
C VAL A 45 4.10 0.37 -25.86
N LEU A 46 3.56 1.26 -25.01
CA LEU A 46 2.44 0.92 -24.12
C LEU A 46 1.24 0.38 -24.90
N PHE A 47 0.84 1.03 -26.00
CA PHE A 47 -0.24 0.55 -26.85
C PHE A 47 0.09 -0.78 -27.56
N ALA A 48 1.32 -0.95 -28.05
CA ALA A 48 1.73 -2.19 -28.71
C ALA A 48 1.73 -3.39 -27.74
N VAL A 49 2.12 -3.17 -26.49
CA VAL A 49 2.10 -4.17 -25.42
C VAL A 49 0.67 -4.43 -24.95
N ARG A 50 -0.14 -3.39 -24.78
CA ARG A 50 -1.56 -3.52 -24.39
C ARG A 50 -2.34 -4.38 -25.38
N ASP A 51 -2.16 -4.21 -26.68
CA ASP A 51 -2.87 -5.00 -27.71
C ASP A 51 -2.64 -6.51 -27.53
N ARG A 52 -1.42 -6.92 -27.18
CA ARG A 52 -1.07 -8.33 -26.91
C ARG A 52 -1.72 -8.84 -25.62
N MET A 53 -1.88 -7.97 -24.62
CA MET A 53 -2.57 -8.28 -23.37
C MET A 53 -4.09 -8.46 -23.56
N VAL A 54 -4.70 -7.74 -24.52
CA VAL A 54 -6.16 -7.79 -24.76
C VAL A 54 -6.63 -9.21 -25.12
N GLU A 55 -5.86 -9.98 -25.87
CA GLU A 55 -6.27 -11.35 -26.22
C GLU A 55 -6.32 -12.28 -25.00
N ARG A 56 -5.33 -12.17 -24.11
CA ARG A 56 -5.33 -12.87 -22.81
C ARG A 56 -6.54 -12.46 -21.98
N PHE A 57 -6.81 -11.16 -21.93
CA PHE A 57 -7.97 -10.60 -21.24
C PHE A 57 -9.31 -11.11 -21.75
N LEU A 58 -9.52 -11.13 -23.07
CA LEU A 58 -10.76 -11.61 -23.66
C LEU A 58 -10.94 -13.12 -23.50
N ARG A 59 -9.85 -13.91 -23.49
CA ARG A 59 -9.90 -15.35 -23.21
C ARG A 59 -10.26 -15.61 -21.75
N SER A 60 -9.57 -14.95 -20.82
CA SER A 60 -9.86 -15.03 -19.38
C SER A 60 -11.30 -14.68 -19.03
N ASN A 61 -11.83 -13.57 -19.56
CA ASN A 61 -13.23 -13.19 -19.33
C ASN A 61 -14.21 -14.22 -19.90
N ARG A 62 -13.94 -14.77 -21.09
CA ARG A 62 -14.80 -15.81 -21.68
C ARG A 62 -14.81 -17.07 -20.83
N ALA A 63 -13.63 -17.48 -20.34
CA ALA A 63 -13.47 -18.64 -19.46
C ALA A 63 -14.24 -18.46 -18.13
N GLN A 64 -14.11 -17.29 -17.49
CA GLN A 64 -14.86 -16.93 -16.27
C GLN A 64 -16.38 -17.03 -16.51
N LEU A 65 -16.87 -16.43 -17.60
CA LEU A 65 -18.30 -16.44 -17.93
C LEU A 65 -18.81 -17.85 -18.26
N SER A 66 -18.07 -18.65 -19.02
CA SER A 66 -18.51 -19.99 -19.43
C SER A 66 -18.51 -21.01 -18.30
N GLN A 67 -17.60 -20.84 -17.32
CA GLN A 67 -17.48 -21.73 -16.17
C GLN A 67 -18.38 -21.34 -15.00
N ASP A 68 -19.07 -20.19 -15.08
CA ASP A 68 -20.02 -19.72 -14.07
C ASP A 68 -19.42 -19.72 -12.64
N VAL A 69 -18.18 -19.22 -12.53
CA VAL A 69 -17.37 -19.27 -11.31
C VAL A 69 -17.78 -18.21 -10.29
N ARG A 70 -17.62 -18.54 -9.00
CA ARG A 70 -17.68 -17.55 -7.91
C ARG A 70 -16.51 -16.58 -8.06
N GLN A 71 -16.76 -15.28 -7.88
CA GLN A 71 -15.76 -14.23 -8.09
C GLN A 71 -15.56 -13.39 -6.82
N VAL A 72 -14.30 -13.04 -6.51
CA VAL A 72 -13.99 -12.08 -5.45
C VAL A 72 -13.95 -10.64 -5.99
N TYR A 73 -14.46 -9.72 -5.17
CA TYR A 73 -14.44 -8.28 -5.37
C TYR A 73 -13.65 -7.65 -4.22
N TYR A 74 -12.44 -7.19 -4.50
CA TYR A 74 -11.53 -6.59 -3.51
C TYR A 74 -11.67 -5.07 -3.55
N LEU A 75 -12.24 -4.48 -2.50
CA LEU A 75 -12.50 -3.04 -2.43
C LEU A 75 -11.41 -2.35 -1.62
N SER A 76 -10.74 -1.38 -2.21
CA SER A 76 -9.68 -0.61 -1.54
C SER A 76 -9.69 0.85 -1.99
N MET A 77 -9.44 1.77 -1.06
CA MET A 77 -9.24 3.18 -1.37
C MET A 77 -7.92 3.44 -2.09
N GLU A 78 -6.96 2.52 -2.01
CA GLU A 78 -5.66 2.64 -2.67
C GLU A 78 -5.18 1.37 -3.38
N PHE A 79 -4.49 1.57 -4.51
CA PHE A 79 -3.75 0.57 -5.28
C PHE A 79 -2.42 1.17 -5.73
N LEU A 80 -1.33 0.79 -5.08
CA LEU A 80 0.00 1.34 -5.37
C LEU A 80 0.71 0.45 -6.40
N LEU A 81 0.28 0.49 -7.67
CA LEU A 81 0.75 -0.42 -8.74
C LEU A 81 2.22 -0.25 -9.12
N GLY A 82 2.70 0.99 -9.17
CA GLY A 82 3.94 1.39 -9.84
C GLY A 82 3.84 1.33 -11.35
N ARG A 83 4.94 1.64 -12.05
CA ARG A 83 5.09 1.48 -13.51
C ARG A 83 4.52 0.14 -14.00
N THR A 84 3.64 0.20 -14.99
CA THR A 84 2.87 -0.95 -15.47
C THR A 84 3.58 -1.66 -16.62
N LEU A 85 4.35 -0.95 -17.45
CA LEU A 85 5.03 -1.52 -18.60
C LEU A 85 5.97 -2.65 -18.20
N SER A 86 6.94 -2.36 -17.34
CA SER A 86 7.94 -3.33 -16.89
C SER A 86 7.34 -4.62 -16.33
N ASN A 87 6.26 -4.52 -15.55
CA ASN A 87 5.54 -5.68 -15.02
C ASN A 87 4.79 -6.44 -16.10
N SER A 88 4.14 -5.74 -17.02
CA SER A 88 3.41 -6.35 -18.14
C SER A 88 4.35 -7.12 -19.06
N LEU A 89 5.53 -6.55 -19.33
CA LEU A 89 6.58 -7.20 -20.11
C LEU A 89 7.06 -8.50 -19.45
N LEU A 90 7.29 -8.47 -18.13
CA LEU A 90 7.71 -9.63 -17.36
C LEU A 90 6.61 -10.70 -17.32
N SER A 91 5.39 -10.34 -16.92
CA SER A 91 4.26 -11.28 -16.80
C SER A 91 3.90 -11.96 -18.12
N MET A 92 4.06 -11.25 -19.24
CA MET A 92 3.78 -11.82 -20.57
C MET A 92 4.95 -12.61 -21.17
N GLY A 93 6.14 -12.54 -20.57
CA GLY A 93 7.34 -13.21 -21.09
C GLY A 93 7.93 -12.56 -22.34
N ILE A 94 7.72 -11.25 -22.53
CA ILE A 94 8.12 -10.52 -23.76
C ILE A 94 9.14 -9.40 -23.50
N TYR A 95 9.76 -9.40 -22.31
CA TYR A 95 10.68 -8.34 -21.91
C TYR A 95 11.87 -8.24 -22.86
N GLN A 96 12.55 -9.36 -23.12
CA GLN A 96 13.72 -9.39 -24.00
C GLN A 96 13.36 -9.06 -25.46
N ASP A 97 12.20 -9.52 -25.93
CA ASP A 97 11.74 -9.24 -27.30
C ASP A 97 11.51 -7.74 -27.53
N ILE A 98 10.90 -7.06 -26.55
CA ILE A 98 10.69 -5.61 -26.59
C ILE A 98 12.01 -4.85 -26.49
N GLU A 99 12.92 -5.29 -25.60
CA GLU A 99 14.25 -4.67 -25.48
C GLU A 99 15.04 -4.78 -26.79
N ASN A 100 15.06 -5.96 -27.41
CA ASN A 100 15.71 -6.20 -28.69
C ASN A 100 15.08 -5.37 -29.82
N ALA A 101 13.74 -5.32 -29.88
CA ALA A 101 13.02 -4.52 -30.86
C ALA A 101 13.34 -3.02 -30.73
N LEU A 102 13.37 -2.48 -29.51
CA LEU A 102 13.71 -1.09 -29.26
C LEU A 102 15.18 -0.80 -29.59
N ASN A 103 16.10 -1.68 -29.21
CA ASN A 103 17.52 -1.54 -29.55
C ASN A 103 17.74 -1.48 -31.07
N GLU A 104 17.07 -2.34 -31.84
CA GLU A 104 17.12 -2.29 -33.31
C GLU A 104 16.48 -1.04 -33.91
N MET A 105 15.56 -0.39 -33.19
CA MET A 105 14.99 0.91 -33.55
C MET A 105 15.83 2.10 -33.08
N GLY A 106 16.94 1.86 -32.37
CA GLY A 106 17.80 2.90 -31.79
C GLY A 106 17.24 3.52 -30.50
N LEU A 107 16.36 2.83 -29.78
CA LEU A 107 15.72 3.27 -28.54
C LEU A 107 16.18 2.42 -27.35
N ASN A 108 16.26 3.03 -26.17
CA ASN A 108 16.64 2.33 -24.93
C ASN A 108 15.42 2.08 -24.03
N LEU A 109 15.13 0.81 -23.74
CA LEU A 109 13.98 0.43 -22.89
C LEU A 109 14.09 1.00 -21.47
N SER A 110 15.29 1.05 -20.88
CA SER A 110 15.47 1.59 -19.52
C SER A 110 15.16 3.08 -19.46
N GLU A 111 15.53 3.83 -20.49
CA GLU A 111 15.17 5.25 -20.60
C GLU A 111 13.65 5.42 -20.76
N LEU A 112 13.00 4.65 -21.63
CA LEU A 112 11.53 4.69 -21.78
C LEU A 112 10.80 4.32 -20.49
N LEU A 113 11.30 3.34 -19.74
CA LEU A 113 10.72 2.98 -18.45
C LEU A 113 10.84 4.12 -17.44
N GLU A 114 11.91 4.91 -17.47
CA GLU A 114 12.05 6.06 -16.58
C GLU A 114 11.04 7.19 -16.87
N GLU A 115 10.57 7.28 -18.12
CA GLU A 115 9.55 8.24 -18.57
C GLU A 115 8.13 7.84 -18.14
N GLU A 116 7.88 6.57 -17.81
CA GLU A 116 6.57 6.13 -17.31
C GLU A 116 6.36 6.61 -15.86
N ASN A 117 5.29 7.40 -15.65
CA ASN A 117 4.88 7.82 -14.32
C ASN A 117 4.27 6.65 -13.52
N ASP A 118 4.53 6.61 -12.21
CA ASP A 118 3.78 5.73 -11.31
C ASP A 118 2.31 6.20 -11.26
N PRO A 119 1.31 5.31 -11.39
CA PRO A 119 -0.08 5.70 -11.21
C PRO A 119 -0.33 6.25 -9.81
N GLY A 120 -0.87 7.48 -9.73
CA GLY A 120 -1.27 8.15 -8.49
C GLY A 120 -2.51 7.52 -7.87
N LEU A 121 -2.49 6.22 -7.59
CA LEU A 121 -3.63 5.45 -7.13
C LEU A 121 -3.49 4.94 -5.69
N GLY A 122 -2.36 5.22 -5.02
CA GLY A 122 -2.14 4.80 -3.64
C GLY A 122 -1.04 5.58 -2.94
N ASN A 123 -0.89 5.32 -1.64
CA ASN A 123 0.11 5.95 -0.80
C ASN A 123 0.99 4.93 -0.07
N GLY A 124 0.39 3.96 0.63
CA GLY A 124 1.10 3.17 1.64
C GLY A 124 1.19 1.66 1.40
N GLY A 125 1.46 0.96 2.50
CA GLY A 125 1.55 -0.50 2.54
C GLY A 125 0.23 -1.19 2.18
N LEU A 126 -0.91 -0.60 2.54
CA LEU A 126 -2.25 -1.11 2.23
C LEU A 126 -2.48 -1.17 0.71
N GLY A 127 -2.19 -0.09 0.00
CA GLY A 127 -2.33 -0.02 -1.46
C GLY A 127 -1.30 -0.89 -2.17
N ARG A 128 -0.10 -1.04 -1.59
CA ARG A 128 0.91 -1.93 -2.16
C ARG A 128 0.58 -3.40 -1.96
N LEU A 129 -0.05 -3.77 -0.85
CA LEU A 129 -0.60 -5.09 -0.60
C LEU A 129 -1.70 -5.41 -1.61
N ALA A 130 -2.69 -4.52 -1.76
CA ALA A 130 -3.76 -4.66 -2.74
C ALA A 130 -3.21 -4.89 -4.16
N ALA A 131 -2.15 -4.17 -4.54
CA ALA A 131 -1.48 -4.37 -5.83
C ALA A 131 -0.74 -5.72 -5.94
N CYS A 132 -0.12 -6.24 -4.87
CA CYS A 132 0.48 -7.59 -4.87
C CYS A 132 -0.60 -8.69 -4.93
N PHE A 133 -1.73 -8.46 -4.28
CA PHE A 133 -2.88 -9.36 -4.29
C PHE A 133 -3.51 -9.48 -5.67
N LEU A 134 -3.68 -8.38 -6.40
CA LEU A 134 -4.17 -8.44 -7.78
C LEU A 134 -3.23 -9.21 -8.72
N ASP A 135 -1.93 -9.04 -8.57
CA ASP A 135 -0.91 -9.78 -9.33
C ASP A 135 -0.94 -11.28 -9.01
N SER A 136 -1.12 -11.64 -7.74
CA SER A 136 -1.17 -13.04 -7.30
C SER A 136 -2.49 -13.71 -7.68
N LEU A 137 -3.63 -13.01 -7.55
CA LEU A 137 -4.92 -13.48 -8.06
C LEU A 137 -4.84 -13.79 -9.56
N ALA A 138 -4.17 -12.93 -10.35
CA ALA A 138 -4.02 -13.16 -11.78
C ALA A 138 -3.08 -14.33 -12.07
N THR A 139 -1.94 -14.42 -11.38
CA THR A 139 -0.94 -15.49 -11.54
C THR A 139 -1.51 -16.87 -11.18
N LEU A 140 -2.30 -16.95 -10.11
CA LEU A 140 -2.99 -18.18 -9.67
C LEU A 140 -4.26 -18.50 -10.48
N ALA A 141 -4.56 -17.71 -11.52
CA ALA A 141 -5.78 -17.81 -12.32
C ALA A 141 -7.08 -17.76 -11.50
N LEU A 142 -7.06 -17.10 -10.34
CA LEU A 142 -8.22 -16.95 -9.46
C LEU A 142 -9.11 -15.81 -9.96
N PRO A 143 -10.44 -16.02 -10.07
CA PRO A 143 -11.37 -15.04 -10.61
C PRO A 143 -11.57 -13.90 -9.61
N GLY A 144 -10.93 -12.76 -9.88
CA GLY A 144 -10.95 -11.60 -8.99
C GLY A 144 -11.03 -10.25 -9.70
N ARG A 145 -11.58 -9.25 -9.02
CA ARG A 145 -11.55 -7.85 -9.46
C ARG A 145 -11.22 -6.91 -8.32
N GLY A 146 -10.29 -6.00 -8.56
CA GLY A 146 -10.04 -4.86 -7.67
C GLY A 146 -10.98 -3.71 -8.02
N TYR A 147 -11.50 -3.01 -7.01
CA TYR A 147 -12.30 -1.80 -7.16
C TYR A 147 -11.70 -0.66 -6.35
N GLY A 148 -11.47 0.48 -7.00
CA GLY A 148 -10.95 1.70 -6.39
C GLY A 148 -11.43 2.96 -7.08
N ILE A 149 -10.86 4.11 -6.72
CA ILE A 149 -11.15 5.41 -7.33
C ILE A 149 -10.02 5.79 -8.29
N ARG A 150 -10.36 6.36 -9.44
CA ARG A 150 -9.41 6.91 -10.41
C ARG A 150 -9.01 8.33 -9.99
N TYR A 151 -8.06 8.45 -9.05
CA TYR A 151 -7.62 9.76 -8.58
C TYR A 151 -6.87 10.55 -9.65
N GLU A 152 -7.29 11.78 -9.90
CA GLU A 152 -6.65 12.66 -10.89
C GLU A 152 -5.23 13.07 -10.49
N TYR A 153 -4.99 13.31 -9.20
CA TYR A 153 -3.75 13.89 -8.68
C TYR A 153 -3.05 13.06 -7.60
N GLY A 154 -3.44 11.78 -7.45
CA GLY A 154 -2.95 10.89 -6.40
C GLY A 154 -3.07 11.50 -5.00
N MET A 155 -2.09 11.23 -4.14
CA MET A 155 -1.99 11.90 -2.83
C MET A 155 -1.32 13.26 -2.99
N PHE A 156 -0.05 13.25 -3.42
CA PHE A 156 0.73 14.40 -3.86
C PHE A 156 2.12 13.94 -4.34
N LYS A 157 2.75 14.75 -5.18
CA LYS A 157 4.19 14.69 -5.48
C LYS A 157 4.96 15.43 -4.38
N GLN A 158 5.91 14.74 -3.76
CA GLN A 158 6.72 15.30 -2.68
C GLN A 158 7.91 16.05 -3.27
N ASN A 159 8.09 17.30 -2.88
CA ASN A 159 9.29 18.08 -3.17
C ASN A 159 9.99 18.41 -1.85
N ILE A 160 11.31 18.54 -1.86
CA ILE A 160 12.08 18.99 -0.70
C ILE A 160 12.64 20.38 -1.01
N ILE A 161 12.15 21.40 -0.30
CA ILE A 161 12.57 22.80 -0.46
C ILE A 161 13.09 23.29 0.88
N ASN A 162 14.37 23.71 0.93
CA ASN A 162 15.03 24.14 2.17
C ASN A 162 14.91 23.09 3.31
N GLY A 163 15.08 21.81 2.97
CA GLY A 163 14.94 20.66 3.87
C GLY A 163 13.50 20.27 4.21
N GLN A 164 12.49 21.03 3.77
CA GLN A 164 11.09 20.80 4.12
C GLN A 164 10.32 20.07 3.03
N GLN A 165 9.40 19.20 3.42
CA GLN A 165 8.41 18.64 2.52
C GLN A 165 7.43 19.72 2.04
N MET A 166 7.32 19.83 0.72
CA MET A 166 6.31 20.62 0.01
C MET A 166 5.50 19.72 -0.91
N GLU A 167 4.18 19.83 -0.84
CA GLU A 167 3.25 19.05 -1.66
C GLU A 167 2.89 19.79 -2.95
N SER A 168 2.96 19.09 -4.08
CA SER A 168 2.36 19.52 -5.35
C SER A 168 1.46 18.43 -5.91
N PRO A 169 0.49 18.74 -6.79
CA PRO A 169 -0.32 17.71 -7.43
C PRO A 169 0.55 16.69 -8.21
N ASP A 170 0.10 15.43 -8.24
CA ASP A 170 0.75 14.36 -9.01
C ASP A 170 0.09 14.23 -10.40
N TYR A 171 0.69 14.82 -11.43
CA TYR A 171 0.12 14.93 -12.78
C TYR A 171 0.27 13.66 -13.63
N TRP A 172 0.10 12.48 -13.04
CA TRP A 172 0.29 11.19 -13.73
C TRP A 172 -0.68 10.95 -14.91
N LEU A 173 -1.80 11.68 -14.95
CA LEU A 173 -2.82 11.62 -16.00
C LEU A 173 -2.76 12.77 -17.02
N GLU A 174 -1.75 13.64 -16.96
CA GLU A 174 -1.64 14.82 -17.86
C GLU A 174 -1.75 14.44 -19.34
N TYR A 175 -1.11 13.33 -19.74
CA TYR A 175 -1.11 12.82 -21.10
C TYR A 175 -2.08 11.64 -21.31
N GLY A 176 -3.00 11.43 -20.35
CA GLY A 176 -3.83 10.23 -20.26
C GLY A 176 -3.06 9.00 -19.78
N ASN A 177 -3.72 7.85 -19.76
CA ASN A 177 -3.10 6.57 -19.38
C ASN A 177 -3.38 5.50 -20.45
N PRO A 178 -2.39 5.11 -21.26
CA PRO A 178 -2.59 4.11 -22.30
C PRO A 178 -3.08 2.75 -21.80
N TRP A 179 -2.90 2.40 -20.51
CA TRP A 179 -3.31 1.11 -19.97
C TRP A 179 -4.81 0.98 -19.73
N GLU A 180 -5.56 2.09 -19.68
CA GLU A 180 -6.95 2.07 -19.29
C GLU A 180 -7.91 1.85 -20.47
N PHE A 181 -9.00 1.16 -20.19
CA PHE A 181 -10.16 1.02 -21.07
C PHE A 181 -11.34 1.78 -20.45
N PRO A 182 -11.67 2.98 -20.96
CA PRO A 182 -12.88 3.69 -20.57
C PRO A 182 -14.13 2.84 -20.89
N ARG A 183 -15.05 2.72 -19.93
CA ARG A 183 -16.31 1.98 -20.09
C ARG A 183 -17.48 2.95 -20.08
N HIS A 184 -17.67 3.68 -21.18
CA HIS A 184 -18.73 4.69 -21.29
C HIS A 184 -20.16 4.17 -21.03
N ASN A 185 -20.41 2.87 -21.21
CA ASN A 185 -21.71 2.25 -20.93
C ASN A 185 -21.86 1.75 -19.48
N THR A 186 -20.78 1.73 -18.70
CA THR A 186 -20.78 1.34 -17.29
C THR A 186 -20.72 2.60 -16.45
N ARG A 187 -21.92 3.15 -16.19
CA ARG A 187 -22.11 4.39 -15.45
C ARG A 187 -23.20 4.20 -14.41
N TYR A 188 -22.96 4.67 -13.20
CA TYR A 188 -23.90 4.54 -12.08
C TYR A 188 -24.14 5.88 -11.43
N LYS A 189 -25.37 6.13 -11.02
CA LYS A 189 -25.73 7.34 -10.29
C LYS A 189 -25.46 7.12 -8.81
N ILE A 190 -24.74 8.06 -8.20
CA ILE A 190 -24.38 8.08 -6.79
C ILE A 190 -25.12 9.23 -6.14
N ARG A 191 -25.89 8.92 -5.11
CA ARG A 191 -26.78 9.87 -4.44
C ARG A 191 -26.19 10.37 -3.14
N PHE A 192 -26.40 11.64 -2.81
CA PHE A 192 -26.01 12.23 -1.53
C PHE A 192 -27.14 13.13 -1.01
N GLY A 193 -27.17 13.35 0.30
CA GLY A 193 -28.10 14.28 0.92
C GLY A 193 -29.56 13.81 0.86
N GLY A 194 -30.46 14.76 0.63
CA GLY A 194 -31.89 14.50 0.50
C GLY A 194 -32.57 14.07 1.80
N ARG A 195 -33.70 13.37 1.68
CA ARG A 195 -34.53 12.94 2.82
C ARG A 195 -35.18 11.59 2.58
N ILE A 196 -35.62 10.96 3.67
CA ILE A 196 -36.41 9.73 3.62
C ILE A 196 -37.90 10.09 3.62
N GLN A 197 -38.65 9.53 2.69
CA GLN A 197 -40.10 9.57 2.64
C GLN A 197 -40.66 8.19 2.91
N HIS A 198 -41.54 8.06 3.91
CA HIS A 198 -42.22 6.81 4.21
C HIS A 198 -43.56 6.72 3.45
N GLU A 199 -43.75 5.61 2.75
CA GLU A 199 -44.99 5.21 2.09
C GLU A 199 -45.47 3.90 2.72
N GLY A 200 -46.20 4.00 3.84
CA GLY A 200 -46.53 2.84 4.68
C GLY A 200 -45.25 2.23 5.27
N ALA A 201 -45.02 0.94 5.00
CA ALA A 201 -43.81 0.22 5.44
C ALA A 201 -42.58 0.45 4.53
N LYS A 202 -42.73 1.13 3.40
CA LYS A 202 -41.64 1.37 2.45
C LYS A 202 -40.95 2.71 2.71
N ALA A 203 -39.63 2.72 2.70
CA ALA A 203 -38.83 3.95 2.72
C ALA A 203 -38.37 4.29 1.30
N ARG A 204 -38.44 5.56 0.90
CA ARG A 204 -37.85 6.09 -0.33
C ARG A 204 -36.86 7.19 -0.01
N TRP A 205 -35.67 7.11 -0.61
CA TRP A 205 -34.67 8.16 -0.53
C TRP A 205 -34.82 9.11 -1.71
N VAL A 206 -35.24 10.35 -1.43
CA VAL A 206 -35.65 11.35 -2.42
C VAL A 206 -34.95 12.69 -2.22
N GLU A 207 -35.03 13.56 -3.22
CA GLU A 207 -34.45 14.92 -3.20
C GLU A 207 -32.93 14.93 -2.99
N THR A 208 -32.24 13.95 -3.58
CA THR A 208 -30.80 13.76 -3.47
C THR A 208 -30.01 14.56 -4.50
N GLU A 209 -28.79 14.95 -4.15
CA GLU A 209 -27.75 15.31 -5.11
C GLU A 209 -27.30 14.06 -5.89
N GLU A 210 -26.97 14.18 -7.18
CA GLU A 210 -26.51 13.07 -8.02
C GLU A 210 -25.15 13.36 -8.67
N ILE A 211 -24.19 12.46 -8.44
CA ILE A 211 -22.90 12.38 -9.15
C ILE A 211 -22.91 11.11 -10.01
N VAL A 212 -22.28 11.13 -11.19
CA VAL A 212 -22.15 9.95 -12.05
C VAL A 212 -20.78 9.33 -11.88
N ALA A 213 -20.73 8.05 -11.48
CA ALA A 213 -19.52 7.25 -11.50
C ALA A 213 -19.34 6.58 -12.86
N THR A 214 -18.18 6.76 -13.51
CA THR A 214 -17.83 6.14 -14.80
C THR A 214 -16.65 5.19 -14.61
N ALA A 215 -16.75 3.97 -15.14
CA ALA A 215 -15.72 2.94 -15.00
C ALA A 215 -14.55 3.10 -15.98
N TYR A 216 -13.35 2.85 -15.47
CA TYR A 216 -12.11 2.68 -16.21
C TYR A 216 -11.49 1.34 -15.81
N ASP A 217 -11.27 0.45 -16.77
CA ASP A 217 -10.66 -0.86 -16.50
C ASP A 217 -9.16 -0.84 -16.83
N GLN A 218 -8.34 -1.31 -15.91
CA GLN A 218 -6.95 -1.69 -16.17
C GLN A 218 -6.82 -3.21 -16.06
N VAL A 219 -6.16 -3.83 -17.04
CA VAL A 219 -5.94 -5.28 -17.06
C VAL A 219 -4.71 -5.62 -16.22
N ILE A 220 -4.84 -6.62 -15.36
CA ILE A 220 -3.75 -7.14 -14.53
C ILE A 220 -3.32 -8.49 -15.09
N PRO A 221 -2.15 -8.60 -15.76
CA PRO A 221 -1.68 -9.86 -16.32
C PRO A 221 -1.10 -10.77 -15.25
N GLY A 222 -1.47 -12.06 -15.27
CA GLY A 222 -0.80 -13.09 -14.48
C GLY A 222 0.56 -13.46 -15.08
N PHE A 223 1.51 -13.86 -14.24
CA PHE A 223 2.83 -14.31 -14.68
C PHE A 223 2.78 -15.76 -15.17
N ASP A 224 3.39 -16.03 -16.32
CA ASP A 224 3.46 -17.36 -16.95
C ASP A 224 2.08 -18.04 -17.11
N THR A 225 1.07 -17.23 -17.41
CA THR A 225 -0.30 -17.69 -17.65
C THR A 225 -1.02 -16.76 -18.61
N ASP A 226 -2.05 -17.28 -19.27
CA ASP A 226 -2.99 -16.49 -20.05
C ASP A 226 -4.07 -15.82 -19.17
N ALA A 227 -4.06 -16.10 -17.86
CA ALA A 227 -4.98 -15.54 -16.90
C ALA A 227 -4.73 -14.03 -16.72
N THR A 228 -5.82 -13.28 -16.65
CA THR A 228 -5.79 -11.86 -16.32
C THR A 228 -6.94 -11.53 -15.38
N ASN A 229 -6.72 -10.56 -14.49
CA ASN A 229 -7.77 -9.94 -13.70
C ASN A 229 -7.98 -8.48 -14.10
N THR A 230 -8.95 -7.82 -13.46
CA THR A 230 -9.29 -6.41 -13.73
C THR A 230 -9.19 -5.59 -12.47
N LEU A 231 -8.50 -4.45 -12.56
CA LEU A 231 -8.67 -3.33 -11.65
C LEU A 231 -9.66 -2.36 -12.29
N ARG A 232 -10.82 -2.16 -11.65
CA ARG A 232 -11.81 -1.17 -12.05
C ARG A 232 -11.69 0.07 -11.18
N LEU A 233 -11.54 1.23 -11.82
CA LEU A 233 -11.39 2.51 -11.17
C LEU A 233 -12.58 3.42 -11.53
N TRP A 234 -13.18 4.02 -10.52
CA TRP A 234 -14.30 4.95 -10.69
C TRP A 234 -13.80 6.39 -10.81
N SER A 235 -14.20 7.07 -11.89
CA SER A 235 -14.03 8.52 -12.05
C SER A 235 -15.38 9.20 -11.86
N ALA A 236 -15.42 10.29 -11.10
CA ALA A 236 -16.60 11.10 -10.93
C ALA A 236 -16.79 12.03 -12.11
N GLN A 237 -18.02 12.14 -12.57
CA GLN A 237 -18.45 13.09 -13.58
C GLN A 237 -19.68 13.83 -13.06
N ALA A 238 -19.75 15.13 -13.31
CA ALA A 238 -20.93 15.92 -13.01
C ALA A 238 -22.13 15.42 -13.83
N SER A 239 -23.32 15.39 -13.20
CA SER A 239 -24.56 15.05 -13.87
C SER A 239 -24.98 16.09 -14.92
N ASN A 240 -24.57 17.35 -14.72
CA ASN A 240 -24.66 18.45 -15.69
C ASN A 240 -23.28 19.12 -15.82
N GLU A 241 -22.72 19.18 -17.04
CA GLU A 241 -21.35 19.68 -17.25
C GLU A 241 -21.20 21.20 -17.07
N ILE A 242 -22.26 21.97 -17.33
CA ILE A 242 -22.25 23.44 -17.26
C ILE A 242 -23.66 24.03 -17.14
N ASN A 243 -23.83 25.05 -16.31
CA ASN A 243 -25.03 25.87 -16.31
C ASN A 243 -24.92 26.97 -17.39
N LEU A 244 -25.42 26.69 -18.59
CA LEU A 244 -25.38 27.64 -19.72
C LEU A 244 -26.09 28.97 -19.43
N GLY A 245 -27.10 28.98 -18.57
CA GLY A 245 -27.79 30.21 -18.16
C GLY A 245 -26.86 31.16 -17.42
N LYS A 246 -26.16 30.66 -16.39
CA LYS A 246 -25.15 31.42 -15.64
C LYS A 246 -23.96 31.81 -16.52
N PHE A 247 -23.51 30.88 -17.38
CA PHE A 247 -22.40 31.13 -18.31
C PHE A 247 -22.71 32.29 -19.28
N ASN A 248 -23.89 32.27 -19.89
CA ASN A 248 -24.33 33.32 -20.82
C ASN A 248 -24.57 34.67 -20.13
N GLN A 249 -24.70 34.69 -18.81
CA GLN A 249 -24.79 35.91 -17.98
C GLN A 249 -23.41 36.45 -17.56
N GLY A 250 -22.31 35.78 -17.95
CA GLY A 250 -20.95 36.16 -17.59
C GLY A 250 -20.50 35.68 -16.21
N ASP A 251 -21.33 34.91 -15.49
CA ASP A 251 -20.97 34.30 -14.21
C ASP A 251 -20.33 32.92 -14.42
N TYR A 252 -19.09 32.96 -14.93
CA TYR A 252 -18.36 31.75 -15.31
C TYR A 252 -18.02 30.85 -14.13
N PHE A 253 -17.81 31.41 -12.93
CA PHE A 253 -17.50 30.63 -11.73
C PHE A 253 -18.71 29.83 -11.26
N ALA A 254 -19.87 30.49 -11.10
CA ALA A 254 -21.09 29.82 -10.68
C ALA A 254 -21.64 28.87 -11.76
N ALA A 255 -21.24 29.04 -13.03
CA ALA A 255 -21.61 28.13 -14.13
C ALA A 255 -20.95 26.75 -14.05
N VAL A 256 -19.81 26.62 -13.35
CA VAL A 256 -19.03 25.37 -13.23
C VAL A 256 -18.85 24.89 -11.78
N GLU A 257 -19.45 25.60 -10.82
CA GLU A 257 -19.35 25.31 -9.38
C GLU A 257 -19.87 23.90 -9.04
N ASP A 258 -21.08 23.56 -9.51
CA ASP A 258 -21.71 22.25 -9.29
C ASP A 258 -20.85 21.10 -9.85
N LYS A 259 -20.21 21.35 -11.01
CA LYS A 259 -19.28 20.40 -11.62
C LYS A 259 -18.05 20.18 -10.75
N ASN A 260 -17.39 21.26 -10.33
CA ASN A 260 -16.20 21.18 -9.50
C ASN A 260 -16.48 20.49 -8.16
N HIS A 261 -17.61 20.78 -7.54
CA HIS A 261 -18.01 20.13 -6.29
C HIS A 261 -18.22 18.62 -6.46
N SER A 262 -18.89 18.22 -7.54
CA SER A 262 -19.18 16.82 -7.88
C SER A 262 -17.92 16.01 -8.18
N GLU A 263 -16.96 16.58 -8.91
CA GLU A 263 -15.76 15.85 -9.35
C GLU A 263 -14.68 15.70 -8.27
N ASN A 264 -14.76 16.49 -7.18
CA ASN A 264 -13.77 16.46 -6.09
C ASN A 264 -13.59 15.07 -5.46
N VAL A 265 -14.62 14.21 -5.48
CA VAL A 265 -14.54 12.86 -4.89
C VAL A 265 -13.52 11.94 -5.59
N SER A 266 -13.14 12.23 -6.83
CA SER A 266 -12.09 11.47 -7.55
C SER A 266 -10.84 12.28 -7.85
N ARG A 267 -10.59 13.40 -7.15
CA ARG A 267 -9.38 14.23 -7.42
C ARG A 267 -8.15 13.76 -6.65
N VAL A 268 -8.25 13.67 -5.33
CA VAL A 268 -7.10 13.43 -4.44
C VAL A 268 -7.39 12.28 -3.49
N LEU A 269 -6.38 11.44 -3.25
CA LEU A 269 -6.40 10.36 -2.26
C LEU A 269 -6.11 10.94 -0.86
N TYR A 270 -6.95 10.59 0.13
CA TYR A 270 -6.86 11.03 1.52
C TYR A 270 -6.73 12.57 1.65
N PRO A 271 -7.78 13.32 1.26
CA PRO A 271 -7.81 14.76 1.47
C PRO A 271 -7.65 15.09 2.96
N ASP A 272 -7.09 16.26 3.26
CA ASP A 272 -6.93 16.76 4.63
C ASP A 272 -8.29 16.80 5.35
N ASP A 273 -8.43 16.01 6.40
CA ASP A 273 -9.65 15.83 7.19
C ASP A 273 -9.58 16.48 8.57
N SER A 274 -8.63 17.41 8.79
CA SER A 274 -8.59 18.27 9.98
C SER A 274 -9.81 19.21 10.06
N THR A 275 -10.51 19.41 8.94
CA THR A 275 -11.70 20.27 8.82
C THR A 275 -12.99 19.45 8.69
N TYR A 276 -14.15 20.08 8.95
CA TYR A 276 -15.44 19.43 8.72
C TYR A 276 -15.66 19.09 7.23
N SER A 277 -15.32 20.01 6.32
CA SER A 277 -15.46 19.80 4.87
C SER A 277 -14.54 18.70 4.34
N GLY A 278 -13.33 18.58 4.89
CA GLY A 278 -12.42 17.48 4.58
C GLY A 278 -12.97 16.11 4.99
N ARG A 279 -13.51 16.01 6.21
CA ARG A 279 -14.20 14.81 6.69
C ARG A 279 -15.42 14.44 5.85
N GLU A 280 -16.25 15.43 5.51
CA GLU A 280 -17.40 15.24 4.61
C GLU A 280 -16.95 14.75 3.24
N LEU A 281 -15.88 15.32 2.66
CA LEU A 281 -15.34 14.85 1.38
C LEU A 281 -14.88 13.39 1.47
N ARG A 282 -14.11 13.01 2.51
CA ARG A 282 -13.64 11.63 2.71
C ARG A 282 -14.80 10.62 2.79
N LEU A 283 -15.84 10.92 3.58
CA LEU A 283 -17.06 10.11 3.64
C LEU A 283 -17.75 9.99 2.27
N ARG A 284 -17.79 11.09 1.49
CA ARG A 284 -18.35 11.06 0.14
C ARG A 284 -17.53 10.24 -0.83
N GLN A 285 -16.20 10.23 -0.71
CA GLN A 285 -15.31 9.36 -1.51
C GLN A 285 -15.55 7.88 -1.21
N GLU A 286 -15.60 7.51 0.07
CA GLU A 286 -15.90 6.15 0.50
C GLU A 286 -17.24 5.68 -0.04
N TYR A 287 -18.29 6.50 0.13
CA TYR A 287 -19.61 6.17 -0.39
C TYR A 287 -19.66 6.10 -1.93
N PHE A 288 -18.95 7.01 -2.60
CA PHE A 288 -18.82 7.01 -4.06
C PHE A 288 -18.23 5.69 -4.57
N LEU A 289 -17.13 5.24 -3.96
CA LEU A 289 -16.52 3.95 -4.28
C LEU A 289 -17.50 2.80 -4.06
N VAL A 290 -18.14 2.74 -2.89
CA VAL A 290 -18.95 1.57 -2.52
C VAL A 290 -20.24 1.49 -3.32
N SER A 291 -20.94 2.61 -3.55
CA SER A 291 -22.21 2.59 -4.28
C SER A 291 -22.00 2.29 -5.76
N ALA A 292 -20.97 2.86 -6.39
CA ALA A 292 -20.64 2.53 -7.78
C ALA A 292 -20.28 1.04 -7.93
N THR A 293 -19.51 0.52 -6.99
CA THR A 293 -19.05 -0.88 -7.00
C THR A 293 -20.19 -1.87 -6.77
N VAL A 294 -21.03 -1.67 -5.75
CA VAL A 294 -22.14 -2.57 -5.45
C VAL A 294 -23.17 -2.58 -6.58
N GLN A 295 -23.50 -1.41 -7.15
CA GLN A 295 -24.36 -1.34 -8.34
C GLN A 295 -23.77 -2.13 -9.53
N ASP A 296 -22.46 -2.06 -9.75
CA ASP A 296 -21.78 -2.83 -10.79
C ASP A 296 -21.81 -4.34 -10.54
N ILE A 297 -21.60 -4.77 -9.30
CA ILE A 297 -21.69 -6.19 -8.91
C ILE A 297 -23.09 -6.72 -9.20
N LEU A 298 -24.13 -6.01 -8.75
CA LEU A 298 -25.53 -6.41 -8.96
C LEU A 298 -25.91 -6.41 -10.44
N SER A 299 -25.52 -5.38 -11.19
CA SER A 299 -25.76 -5.28 -12.64
C SER A 299 -25.11 -6.43 -13.42
N ARG A 300 -23.85 -6.77 -13.10
CA ARG A 300 -23.14 -7.92 -13.69
C ARG A 300 -23.84 -9.23 -13.35
N HIS A 301 -24.17 -9.44 -12.08
CA HIS A 301 -24.84 -10.65 -11.62
C HIS A 301 -26.20 -10.84 -12.33
N TRP A 302 -27.02 -9.79 -12.39
CA TRP A 302 -28.29 -9.83 -13.11
C TRP A 302 -28.11 -10.07 -14.61
N THR A 303 -27.07 -9.49 -15.21
CA THR A 303 -26.77 -9.69 -16.64
C THR A 303 -26.50 -11.16 -16.94
N MET A 304 -25.80 -11.87 -16.03
CA MET A 304 -25.40 -13.26 -16.18
C MET A 304 -26.50 -14.26 -15.78
N HIS A 305 -27.16 -14.06 -14.63
CA HIS A 305 -28.03 -15.08 -14.04
C HIS A 305 -29.53 -14.76 -14.12
N LYS A 306 -29.90 -13.49 -14.38
CA LYS A 306 -31.31 -13.03 -14.41
C LYS A 306 -32.10 -13.28 -13.12
N THR A 307 -31.41 -13.48 -12.00
CA THR A 307 -31.94 -13.58 -10.64
C THR A 307 -30.92 -13.03 -9.65
N PHE A 308 -31.34 -12.80 -8.40
CA PHE A 308 -30.46 -12.53 -7.26
C PHE A 308 -30.48 -13.65 -6.20
N ASP A 309 -31.26 -14.72 -6.42
CA ASP A 309 -31.42 -15.80 -5.44
C ASP A 309 -30.09 -16.53 -5.15
N ASN A 310 -29.22 -16.60 -6.15
CA ASN A 310 -27.88 -17.22 -6.06
C ASN A 310 -26.76 -16.18 -5.88
N LEU A 311 -27.07 -14.95 -5.46
CA LEU A 311 -26.09 -13.87 -5.34
C LEU A 311 -24.93 -14.27 -4.42
N ALA A 312 -25.25 -14.77 -3.22
CA ALA A 312 -24.26 -15.17 -2.23
C ALA A 312 -23.35 -16.32 -2.69
N ASP A 313 -23.83 -17.19 -3.59
CA ASP A 313 -23.06 -18.32 -4.12
C ASP A 313 -22.06 -17.88 -5.20
N LYS A 314 -22.33 -16.75 -5.86
CA LYS A 314 -21.56 -16.26 -7.02
C LYS A 314 -20.60 -15.13 -6.70
N ILE A 315 -20.72 -14.48 -5.54
CA ILE A 315 -19.86 -13.35 -5.18
C ILE A 315 -19.21 -13.52 -3.80
N ALA A 316 -18.06 -12.89 -3.63
CA ALA A 316 -17.45 -12.58 -2.35
C ALA A 316 -16.95 -11.13 -2.41
N ILE A 317 -17.25 -10.31 -1.40
CA ILE A 317 -16.83 -8.91 -1.29
C ILE A 317 -15.88 -8.80 -0.11
N HIS A 318 -14.66 -8.34 -0.38
CA HIS A 318 -13.62 -8.20 0.63
C HIS A 318 -13.39 -6.72 0.95
N LEU A 319 -13.55 -6.39 2.24
CA LEU A 319 -13.39 -5.04 2.79
C LEU A 319 -11.96 -4.86 3.28
N ASN A 320 -11.19 -4.05 2.57
CA ASN A 320 -9.82 -3.73 2.92
C ASN A 320 -9.79 -2.50 3.84
N ASP A 321 -9.66 -2.75 5.15
CA ASP A 321 -9.83 -1.76 6.21
C ASP A 321 -11.26 -1.17 6.30
N THR A 322 -11.48 -0.10 7.09
CA THR A 322 -12.82 0.44 7.35
C THR A 322 -13.43 1.26 6.21
N HIS A 323 -12.61 1.73 5.27
CA HIS A 323 -13.06 2.63 4.20
C HIS A 323 -14.24 2.10 3.36
N PRO A 324 -14.26 0.82 2.90
CA PRO A 324 -15.36 0.31 2.09
C PRO A 324 -16.55 -0.24 2.91
N VAL A 325 -16.59 -0.06 4.24
CA VAL A 325 -17.62 -0.68 5.10
C VAL A 325 -19.05 -0.22 4.76
N LEU A 326 -19.21 0.98 4.20
CA LEU A 326 -20.51 1.45 3.69
C LEU A 326 -21.10 0.58 2.57
N SER A 327 -20.32 -0.34 1.99
CA SER A 327 -20.82 -1.37 1.08
C SER A 327 -21.90 -2.25 1.71
N ILE A 328 -21.83 -2.47 3.03
CA ILE A 328 -22.79 -3.28 3.79
C ILE A 328 -24.19 -2.65 3.75
N PRO A 329 -24.40 -1.43 4.28
CA PRO A 329 -25.72 -0.80 4.22
C PRO A 329 -26.13 -0.44 2.79
N GLU A 330 -25.19 -0.20 1.86
CA GLU A 330 -25.54 0.05 0.45
C GLU A 330 -26.05 -1.20 -0.27
N LEU A 331 -25.45 -2.37 -0.04
CA LEU A 331 -25.97 -3.63 -0.57
C LEU A 331 -27.37 -3.90 0.00
N MET A 332 -27.57 -3.71 1.31
CA MET A 332 -28.90 -3.83 1.92
C MET A 332 -29.90 -2.87 1.28
N ARG A 333 -29.53 -1.59 1.13
CA ARG A 333 -30.40 -0.58 0.53
C ARG A 333 -30.84 -0.99 -0.88
N LEU A 334 -29.91 -1.40 -1.74
CA LEU A 334 -30.23 -1.80 -3.10
C LEU A 334 -31.11 -3.06 -3.14
N LEU A 335 -30.80 -4.07 -2.32
CA LEU A 335 -31.60 -5.30 -2.26
C LEU A 335 -33.03 -5.02 -1.76
N ILE A 336 -33.19 -4.21 -0.72
CA ILE A 336 -34.50 -3.91 -0.11
C ILE A 336 -35.28 -2.91 -0.97
N ASP A 337 -34.70 -1.75 -1.24
CA ASP A 337 -35.43 -0.61 -1.81
C ASP A 337 -35.68 -0.79 -3.32
N GLU A 338 -34.71 -1.36 -4.06
CA GLU A 338 -34.79 -1.51 -5.52
C GLU A 338 -35.20 -2.94 -5.95
N HIS A 339 -34.69 -3.97 -5.25
CA HIS A 339 -34.93 -5.37 -5.60
C HIS A 339 -35.96 -6.08 -4.72
N LYS A 340 -36.57 -5.37 -3.76
CA LYS A 340 -37.72 -5.82 -2.95
C LYS A 340 -37.45 -7.04 -2.05
N PHE A 341 -36.20 -7.23 -1.64
CA PHE A 341 -35.87 -8.21 -0.60
C PHE A 341 -36.52 -7.81 0.72
N SER A 342 -36.89 -8.80 1.55
CA SER A 342 -37.14 -8.51 2.96
C SER A 342 -35.82 -8.13 3.65
N TRP A 343 -35.91 -7.48 4.80
CA TRP A 343 -34.72 -7.12 5.58
C TRP A 343 -33.89 -8.37 5.93
N LEU A 344 -34.55 -9.45 6.37
CA LEU A 344 -33.90 -10.72 6.74
C LEU A 344 -33.23 -11.40 5.55
N ASP A 345 -33.87 -11.40 4.37
CA ASP A 345 -33.27 -11.99 3.17
C ASP A 345 -32.04 -11.19 2.71
N ALA A 346 -32.11 -9.86 2.77
CA ALA A 346 -30.98 -8.99 2.43
C ALA A 346 -29.82 -9.16 3.42
N TRP A 347 -30.11 -9.24 4.72
CA TRP A 347 -29.11 -9.47 5.77
C TRP A 347 -28.45 -10.85 5.62
N ALA A 348 -29.22 -11.89 5.31
CA ALA A 348 -28.68 -13.22 5.07
C ALA A 348 -27.73 -13.29 3.85
N VAL A 349 -27.91 -12.43 2.85
CA VAL A 349 -26.93 -12.26 1.76
C VAL A 349 -25.68 -11.56 2.28
N VAL A 350 -25.82 -10.43 2.99
CA VAL A 350 -24.72 -9.64 3.55
C VAL A 350 -23.78 -10.51 4.38
N GLU A 351 -24.33 -11.29 5.31
CA GLU A 351 -23.55 -12.18 6.19
C GLU A 351 -22.76 -13.23 5.42
N LYS A 352 -23.17 -13.61 4.20
CA LYS A 352 -22.51 -14.63 3.38
C LYS A 352 -21.50 -14.09 2.37
N VAL A 353 -21.54 -12.80 2.06
CA VAL A 353 -20.69 -12.22 1.00
C VAL A 353 -19.58 -11.35 1.54
N PHE A 354 -19.72 -10.74 2.72
CA PHE A 354 -18.71 -9.83 3.25
C PHE A 354 -17.66 -10.53 4.12
N SER A 355 -16.41 -10.15 3.90
CA SER A 355 -15.26 -10.44 4.76
C SER A 355 -14.47 -9.15 5.00
N TYR A 356 -13.82 -9.03 6.15
CA TYR A 356 -13.14 -7.81 6.58
C TYR A 356 -11.71 -8.08 7.03
N THR A 357 -10.75 -7.35 6.46
CA THR A 357 -9.37 -7.33 6.96
C THR A 357 -9.10 -6.05 7.74
N ASN A 358 -8.64 -6.19 8.97
CA ASN A 358 -8.13 -5.10 9.78
C ASN A 358 -6.60 -4.95 9.59
N HIS A 359 -6.15 -3.71 9.37
CA HIS A 359 -4.74 -3.38 9.14
C HIS A 359 -4.12 -2.50 10.23
N THR A 360 -4.80 -2.31 11.35
CA THR A 360 -4.36 -1.40 12.42
C THR A 360 -4.94 -1.79 13.77
N LEU A 361 -4.07 -1.83 14.78
CA LEU A 361 -4.47 -1.96 16.19
C LEU A 361 -4.75 -0.61 16.86
N MET A 362 -4.39 0.49 16.19
CA MET A 362 -4.56 1.84 16.75
C MET A 362 -6.04 2.23 16.67
N SER A 363 -6.67 2.37 17.83
CA SER A 363 -8.10 2.68 17.95
C SER A 363 -8.48 3.99 17.26
N GLU A 364 -7.58 4.97 17.25
CA GLU A 364 -7.71 6.27 16.60
C GLU A 364 -7.70 6.18 15.07
N ALA A 365 -7.16 5.09 14.51
CA ALA A 365 -7.13 4.82 13.08
C ALA A 365 -8.40 4.08 12.60
N LEU A 366 -9.22 3.56 13.51
CA LEU A 366 -10.50 2.93 13.16
C LEU A 366 -11.56 4.00 12.95
N GLU A 367 -12.05 4.09 11.72
CA GLU A 367 -12.92 5.19 11.33
C GLU A 367 -14.23 5.20 12.13
N THR A 368 -14.55 6.40 12.61
CA THR A 368 -15.85 6.69 13.20
C THR A 368 -16.44 7.94 12.57
N TRP A 369 -17.75 7.95 12.35
CA TRP A 369 -18.44 9.09 11.73
C TRP A 369 -19.49 9.67 12.69
N PRO A 370 -19.59 11.00 12.85
CA PRO A 370 -20.70 11.59 13.60
C PRO A 370 -22.04 11.16 13.01
N VAL A 371 -22.99 10.77 13.87
CA VAL A 371 -24.34 10.38 13.45
C VAL A 371 -25.01 11.50 12.65
N ASP A 372 -24.84 12.76 13.05
CA ASP A 372 -25.42 13.91 12.34
C ASP A 372 -24.85 14.09 10.93
N MET A 373 -23.55 13.83 10.75
CA MET A 373 -22.90 13.91 9.43
C MET A 373 -23.44 12.81 8.50
N LEU A 374 -23.52 11.57 8.98
CA LEU A 374 -24.12 10.47 8.23
C LEU A 374 -25.61 10.72 7.96
N GLY A 375 -26.36 11.26 8.91
CA GLY A 375 -27.77 11.59 8.73
C GLY A 375 -28.00 12.68 7.67
N LYS A 376 -27.08 13.64 7.57
CA LYS A 376 -27.12 14.67 6.54
C LYS A 376 -26.75 14.13 5.16
N ILE A 377 -25.75 13.27 5.05
CA ILE A 377 -25.17 12.85 3.76
C ILE A 377 -25.78 11.56 3.23
N LEU A 378 -26.06 10.59 4.11
CA LEU A 378 -26.52 9.23 3.82
C LEU A 378 -27.67 8.82 4.77
N PRO A 379 -28.81 9.56 4.78
CA PRO A 379 -29.87 9.33 5.76
C PRO A 379 -30.43 7.90 5.72
N ARG A 380 -30.60 7.31 4.52
CA ARG A 380 -31.12 5.95 4.37
C ARG A 380 -30.15 4.90 4.91
N HIS A 381 -28.85 5.08 4.71
CA HIS A 381 -27.82 4.19 5.24
C HIS A 381 -27.75 4.27 6.75
N LEU A 382 -27.86 5.48 7.33
CA LEU A 382 -27.93 5.63 8.78
C LEU A 382 -29.12 4.88 9.38
N GLN A 383 -30.30 4.95 8.73
CA GLN A 383 -31.47 4.17 9.15
C GLN A 383 -31.17 2.67 9.16
N LEU A 384 -30.58 2.15 8.08
CA LEU A 384 -30.20 0.73 7.97
C LEU A 384 -29.15 0.35 9.01
N ILE A 385 -28.18 1.22 9.30
CA ILE A 385 -27.16 0.98 10.35
C ILE A 385 -27.83 0.87 11.73
N PHE A 386 -28.82 1.70 12.04
CA PHE A 386 -29.58 1.55 13.28
C PHE A 386 -30.38 0.24 13.33
N GLU A 387 -30.99 -0.17 12.21
CA GLU A 387 -31.70 -1.46 12.11
C GLU A 387 -30.75 -2.65 12.30
N ILE A 388 -29.55 -2.62 11.69
CA ILE A 388 -28.50 -3.62 11.90
C ILE A 388 -28.07 -3.65 13.36
N ASN A 389 -27.86 -2.49 13.98
CA ASN A 389 -27.46 -2.41 15.37
C ASN A 389 -28.51 -3.02 16.31
N ASP A 390 -29.79 -2.69 16.11
CA ASP A 390 -30.89 -3.25 16.90
C ASP A 390 -31.00 -4.77 16.73
N HIS A 391 -30.92 -5.28 15.50
CA HIS A 391 -30.91 -6.71 15.22
C HIS A 391 -29.74 -7.43 15.91
N PHE A 392 -28.53 -6.88 15.80
CA PHE A 392 -27.34 -7.45 16.42
C PHE A 392 -27.41 -7.44 17.95
N LEU A 393 -27.83 -6.34 18.57
CA LEU A 393 -27.91 -6.25 20.03
C LEU A 393 -28.94 -7.22 20.61
N LYS A 394 -30.05 -7.48 19.92
CA LYS A 394 -31.00 -8.54 20.30
C LYS A 394 -30.34 -9.92 20.27
N HIS A 395 -29.57 -10.23 19.22
CA HIS A 395 -28.81 -11.47 19.17
C HIS A 395 -27.79 -11.60 20.31
N VAL A 396 -27.08 -10.52 20.66
CA VAL A 396 -26.14 -10.53 21.79
C VAL A 396 -26.85 -10.82 23.11
N GLN A 397 -28.06 -10.26 23.32
CA GLN A 397 -28.86 -10.56 24.51
C GLN A 397 -29.28 -12.04 24.60
N GLU A 398 -29.46 -12.70 23.46
CA GLU A 398 -29.77 -14.14 23.41
C GLU A 398 -28.54 -15.00 23.70
N VAL A 399 -27.35 -14.62 23.20
CA VAL A 399 -26.10 -15.38 23.36
C VAL A 399 -25.44 -15.15 24.73
N VAL A 400 -25.47 -13.91 25.23
CA VAL A 400 -24.88 -13.50 26.51
C VAL A 400 -25.93 -12.76 27.33
N PRO A 401 -26.84 -13.49 28.02
CA PRO A 401 -27.87 -12.86 28.85
C PRO A 401 -27.24 -12.09 30.03
N ASP A 402 -27.93 -11.04 30.47
CA ASP A 402 -27.63 -10.24 31.67
C ASP A 402 -26.35 -9.36 31.67
N ASP A 403 -25.55 -9.31 30.60
CA ASP A 403 -24.44 -8.33 30.47
C ASP A 403 -24.82 -7.08 29.66
N ASN A 404 -25.53 -6.15 30.30
CA ASN A 404 -25.88 -4.86 29.68
C ASN A 404 -24.65 -3.99 29.36
N LYS A 405 -23.50 -4.20 30.01
CA LYS A 405 -22.29 -3.44 29.70
C LYS A 405 -21.68 -3.93 28.40
N LEU A 406 -21.76 -5.22 28.10
CA LEU A 406 -21.34 -5.79 26.82
C LEU A 406 -22.09 -5.13 25.67
N LEU A 407 -23.42 -5.00 25.76
CA LEU A 407 -24.25 -4.34 24.73
C LEU A 407 -23.73 -2.94 24.36
N ALA A 408 -23.36 -2.14 25.36
CA ALA A 408 -22.79 -0.81 25.12
C ALA A 408 -21.41 -0.88 24.41
N ARG A 409 -20.56 -1.83 24.81
CA ARG A 409 -19.23 -2.01 24.21
C ARG A 409 -19.30 -2.52 22.77
N VAL A 410 -20.22 -3.42 22.43
CA VAL A 410 -20.36 -4.00 21.08
C VAL A 410 -21.33 -3.27 20.15
N SER A 411 -22.10 -2.30 20.64
CA SER A 411 -23.01 -1.50 19.80
C SER A 411 -22.28 -0.85 18.62
N ILE A 412 -22.86 -0.83 17.43
CA ILE A 412 -22.29 -0.10 16.29
C ILE A 412 -22.29 1.42 16.56
N ILE A 413 -23.20 1.89 17.43
CA ILE A 413 -23.30 3.29 17.83
C ILE A 413 -22.58 3.49 19.15
N ASP A 414 -21.61 4.39 19.17
CA ASP A 414 -21.01 4.92 20.39
C ASP A 414 -21.81 6.13 20.86
N GLU A 415 -22.50 6.00 21.99
CA GLU A 415 -23.32 7.05 22.61
C GLU A 415 -22.50 8.01 23.49
N THR A 416 -21.23 7.71 23.79
CA THR A 416 -20.43 8.46 24.78
C THR A 416 -19.60 9.59 24.18
N ASN A 417 -19.15 9.47 22.92
CA ASN A 417 -18.27 10.45 22.27
C ASN A 417 -19.00 11.28 21.20
N GLY A 418 -20.12 11.91 21.58
CA GLY A 418 -20.88 12.77 20.67
C GLY A 418 -21.63 12.01 19.58
N ARG A 419 -22.14 10.81 19.90
CA ARG A 419 -22.93 9.91 19.04
C ARG A 419 -22.27 9.63 17.69
N ARG A 420 -21.52 8.53 17.62
CA ARG A 420 -20.74 8.17 16.42
C ARG A 420 -21.04 6.76 15.97
N VAL A 421 -20.97 6.54 14.66
CA VAL A 421 -21.01 5.19 14.06
C VAL A 421 -19.59 4.64 14.04
N ARG A 422 -19.39 3.43 14.59
CA ARG A 422 -18.13 2.70 14.62
C ARG A 422 -18.02 1.78 13.40
N MET A 423 -17.21 2.16 12.41
CA MET A 423 -17.17 1.44 11.13
C MET A 423 -16.55 0.06 11.27
N ALA A 424 -15.50 -0.10 12.08
CA ALA A 424 -14.92 -1.41 12.37
C ALA A 424 -15.94 -2.36 13.03
N TRP A 425 -16.81 -1.85 13.91
CA TRP A 425 -17.85 -2.65 14.55
C TRP A 425 -18.89 -3.12 13.53
N LEU A 426 -19.34 -2.22 12.65
CA LEU A 426 -20.24 -2.56 11.56
C LEU A 426 -19.62 -3.64 10.64
N ALA A 427 -18.33 -3.53 10.34
CA ALA A 427 -17.60 -4.53 9.54
C ALA A 427 -17.57 -5.90 10.22
N VAL A 428 -17.23 -5.95 11.51
CA VAL A 428 -17.16 -7.19 12.30
C VAL A 428 -18.53 -7.85 12.39
N VAL A 429 -19.60 -7.08 12.65
CA VAL A 429 -20.97 -7.60 12.79
C VAL A 429 -21.47 -8.24 11.49
N ALA A 430 -21.21 -7.60 10.35
CA ALA A 430 -21.74 -8.02 9.05
C ALA A 430 -20.91 -9.10 8.33
N SER A 431 -19.64 -9.28 8.70
CA SER A 431 -18.72 -10.17 7.97
C SER A 431 -18.73 -11.61 8.51
N HIS A 432 -18.71 -12.62 7.63
CA HIS A 432 -18.57 -14.02 8.07
C HIS A 432 -17.17 -14.35 8.59
N LYS A 433 -16.16 -13.59 8.16
CA LYS A 433 -14.75 -13.74 8.54
C LYS A 433 -14.12 -12.37 8.71
N VAL A 434 -13.35 -12.25 9.79
CA VAL A 434 -12.53 -11.08 10.11
C VAL A 434 -11.11 -11.56 10.28
N ASN A 435 -10.14 -10.92 9.64
CA ASN A 435 -8.75 -11.33 9.77
C ASN A 435 -7.80 -10.18 10.07
N GLY A 436 -6.75 -10.52 10.81
CA GLY A 436 -5.54 -9.71 10.90
C GLY A 436 -4.53 -10.09 9.81
N VAL A 437 -3.35 -9.47 9.87
CA VAL A 437 -2.37 -9.49 8.77
C VAL A 437 -0.96 -9.96 9.17
N SER A 438 -0.81 -10.40 10.41
CA SER A 438 0.30 -11.18 10.95
C SER A 438 -0.23 -11.98 12.14
N ALA A 439 0.50 -13.00 12.58
CA ALA A 439 0.11 -13.82 13.72
C ALA A 439 -0.12 -12.97 14.99
N LEU A 440 0.90 -12.19 15.41
CA LEU A 440 0.84 -11.31 16.59
C LEU A 440 -0.30 -10.29 16.47
N HIS A 441 -0.47 -9.66 15.30
CA HIS A 441 -1.56 -8.72 15.09
C HIS A 441 -2.94 -9.37 15.24
N SER A 442 -3.13 -10.56 14.66
CA SER A 442 -4.39 -11.27 14.74
C SER A 442 -4.70 -11.72 16.18
N GLU A 443 -3.68 -12.11 16.93
CA GLU A 443 -3.79 -12.41 18.35
C GLU A 443 -4.18 -11.17 19.17
N LEU A 444 -3.45 -10.07 19.04
CA LEU A 444 -3.73 -8.81 19.74
C LEU A 444 -5.12 -8.27 19.39
N MET A 445 -5.55 -8.42 18.13
CA MET A 445 -6.88 -8.04 17.68
C MET A 445 -7.97 -8.82 18.44
N VAL A 446 -7.78 -10.11 18.68
CA VAL A 446 -8.73 -10.97 19.42
C VAL A 446 -8.65 -10.75 20.92
N GLN A 447 -7.47 -10.46 21.47
CA GLN A 447 -7.27 -10.29 22.92
C GLN A 447 -7.63 -8.89 23.43
N SER A 448 -7.53 -7.87 22.57
CA SER A 448 -7.75 -6.48 22.95
C SER A 448 -8.87 -5.83 22.13
N LEU A 449 -8.60 -5.46 20.87
CA LEU A 449 -9.45 -4.58 20.08
C LEU A 449 -10.88 -5.11 19.87
N PHE A 450 -11.01 -6.41 19.59
CA PHE A 450 -12.29 -7.07 19.33
C PHE A 450 -12.59 -8.21 20.32
N ALA A 451 -12.02 -8.16 21.54
CA ALA A 451 -12.21 -9.20 22.56
C ALA A 451 -13.69 -9.49 22.85
N ASP A 452 -14.50 -8.44 23.02
CA ASP A 452 -15.94 -8.57 23.23
C ASP A 452 -16.65 -9.25 22.04
N PHE A 453 -16.19 -9.01 20.80
CA PHE A 453 -16.75 -9.68 19.62
C PHE A 453 -16.27 -11.12 19.47
N ALA A 454 -15.04 -11.43 19.87
CA ALA A 454 -14.54 -12.81 19.87
C ALA A 454 -15.33 -13.69 20.84
N GLN A 455 -15.83 -13.12 21.94
CA GLN A 455 -16.76 -13.81 22.84
C GLN A 455 -18.10 -14.12 22.15
N VAL A 456 -18.63 -13.19 21.35
CA VAL A 456 -19.91 -13.35 20.63
C VAL A 456 -19.76 -14.27 19.41
N PHE A 457 -18.62 -14.19 18.71
CA PHE A 457 -18.34 -14.88 17.45
C PHE A 457 -16.99 -15.62 17.48
N PRO A 458 -16.87 -16.74 18.21
CA PRO A 458 -15.58 -17.41 18.44
C PRO A 458 -14.88 -17.87 17.15
N ASP A 459 -15.63 -18.32 16.14
CA ASP A 459 -15.08 -18.86 14.89
C ASP A 459 -14.88 -17.80 13.77
N ARG A 460 -15.16 -16.52 14.05
CA ARG A 460 -15.16 -15.46 13.03
C ARG A 460 -13.77 -14.91 12.74
N PHE A 461 -12.89 -14.91 13.74
CA PHE A 461 -11.57 -14.31 13.64
C PHE A 461 -10.53 -15.31 13.13
N CYS A 462 -9.69 -14.89 12.19
CA CYS A 462 -8.57 -15.70 11.69
C CYS A 462 -7.34 -14.83 11.36
N ASN A 463 -6.26 -15.48 10.92
CA ASN A 463 -5.04 -14.81 10.45
C ASN A 463 -4.83 -15.08 8.96
N LYS A 464 -4.37 -14.05 8.24
CA LYS A 464 -3.83 -14.14 6.89
C LYS A 464 -2.59 -13.26 6.81
N THR A 465 -1.43 -13.83 7.15
CA THR A 465 -0.16 -13.09 7.12
C THR A 465 0.07 -12.51 5.73
N ASN A 466 0.38 -11.23 5.67
CA ASN A 466 0.68 -10.53 4.42
C ASN A 466 1.78 -11.21 3.60
N GLY A 467 1.85 -10.85 2.33
CA GLY A 467 2.90 -11.28 1.43
C GLY A 467 3.18 -10.26 0.34
N VAL A 468 4.27 -10.47 -0.39
CA VAL A 468 4.71 -9.63 -1.50
C VAL A 468 4.92 -10.46 -2.76
N THR A 469 4.61 -9.88 -3.92
CA THR A 469 4.78 -10.60 -5.20
C THR A 469 6.27 -10.74 -5.55
N PRO A 470 6.79 -11.97 -5.76
CA PRO A 470 8.18 -12.16 -6.15
C PRO A 470 8.46 -11.66 -7.56
N ARG A 471 7.44 -11.56 -8.44
CA ARG A 471 7.61 -11.06 -9.80
C ARG A 471 8.17 -9.65 -9.80
N ARG A 472 7.51 -8.73 -9.08
CA ARG A 472 7.96 -7.34 -9.03
C ARG A 472 9.16 -7.15 -8.11
N TRP A 473 9.09 -7.72 -6.91
CA TRP A 473 10.02 -7.36 -5.83
C TRP A 473 11.33 -8.14 -5.84
N LEU A 474 11.45 -9.19 -6.64
CA LEU A 474 12.71 -9.90 -6.86
C LEU A 474 12.99 -9.98 -8.36
N GLY A 475 12.09 -10.60 -9.13
CA GLY A 475 12.25 -10.85 -10.58
C GLY A 475 12.48 -9.58 -11.42
N LEU A 476 11.79 -8.50 -11.11
CA LEU A 476 11.92 -7.23 -11.83
C LEU A 476 12.89 -6.26 -11.16
N ALA A 477 12.75 -6.06 -9.84
CA ALA A 477 13.55 -5.08 -9.10
C ALA A 477 15.05 -5.45 -9.07
N ASN A 478 15.36 -6.74 -8.98
CA ASN A 478 16.71 -7.26 -8.76
C ASN A 478 17.07 -8.32 -9.80
N ARG A 479 17.19 -7.89 -11.05
CA ARG A 479 17.62 -8.73 -12.17
C ARG A 479 18.96 -9.42 -11.93
N PRO A 480 20.01 -8.73 -11.42
CA PRO A 480 21.29 -9.39 -11.17
C PRO A 480 21.16 -10.57 -10.20
N LEU A 481 20.40 -10.42 -9.10
CA LEU A 481 20.16 -11.55 -8.19
C LEU A 481 19.25 -12.61 -8.82
N SER A 482 18.26 -12.20 -9.62
CA SER A 482 17.36 -13.13 -10.31
C SER A 482 18.12 -14.03 -11.28
N GLU A 483 19.14 -13.52 -11.98
CA GLU A 483 20.02 -14.32 -12.84
C GLU A 483 20.80 -15.36 -12.03
N VAL A 484 21.36 -14.98 -10.88
CA VAL A 484 22.04 -15.91 -9.97
C VAL A 484 21.11 -17.02 -9.48
N LEU A 485 19.85 -16.68 -9.16
CA LEU A 485 18.84 -17.66 -8.76
C LEU A 485 18.43 -18.56 -9.94
N ASP A 486 18.24 -17.99 -11.13
CA ASP A 486 17.87 -18.73 -12.33
C ASP A 486 18.94 -19.77 -12.71
N ASP A 487 20.23 -19.41 -12.62
CA ASP A 487 21.36 -20.32 -12.85
C ASP A 487 21.46 -21.43 -11.80
N SER A 488 20.89 -21.22 -10.60
CA SER A 488 21.00 -22.14 -9.47
C SER A 488 19.81 -23.10 -9.33
N ILE A 489 18.59 -22.56 -9.43
CA ILE A 489 17.33 -23.29 -9.14
C ILE A 489 16.31 -23.18 -10.30
N GLY A 490 16.69 -22.59 -11.43
CA GLY A 490 15.80 -22.39 -12.59
C GLY A 490 14.82 -21.24 -12.40
N HIS A 491 13.83 -21.12 -13.30
CA HIS A 491 12.95 -19.94 -13.36
C HIS A 491 11.65 -20.03 -12.53
N ASN A 492 11.31 -21.22 -12.02
CA ASN A 492 10.01 -21.54 -11.43
C ASN A 492 9.75 -20.85 -10.08
N TRP A 493 10.79 -20.35 -9.40
CA TRP A 493 10.64 -19.64 -8.11
C TRP A 493 9.73 -18.41 -8.18
N ARG A 494 9.48 -17.86 -9.38
CA ARG A 494 8.57 -16.71 -9.58
C ARG A 494 7.08 -17.06 -9.36
N THR A 495 6.71 -18.33 -9.50
CA THR A 495 5.36 -18.86 -9.24
C THR A 495 5.31 -19.79 -8.03
N ASP A 496 6.46 -20.26 -7.56
CA ASP A 496 6.60 -21.05 -6.33
C ASP A 496 7.82 -20.58 -5.53
N LEU A 497 7.60 -19.56 -4.69
CA LEU A 497 8.68 -18.94 -3.93
C LEU A 497 9.30 -19.87 -2.87
N SER A 498 8.67 -21.01 -2.57
CA SER A 498 9.22 -21.99 -1.63
C SER A 498 10.54 -22.61 -2.13
N GLN A 499 10.76 -22.62 -3.45
CA GLN A 499 11.99 -23.11 -4.08
C GLN A 499 13.24 -22.31 -3.71
N LEU A 500 13.10 -21.09 -3.17
CA LEU A 500 14.25 -20.37 -2.61
C LEU A 500 14.95 -21.19 -1.52
N GLY A 501 14.24 -22.09 -0.82
CA GLY A 501 14.84 -22.98 0.16
C GLY A 501 15.93 -23.91 -0.41
N GLU A 502 15.91 -24.16 -1.72
CA GLU A 502 16.89 -25.02 -2.40
C GLU A 502 18.28 -24.40 -2.50
N ILE A 503 18.43 -23.08 -2.33
CA ILE A 503 19.75 -22.42 -2.33
C ILE A 503 20.49 -22.51 -1.00
N LYS A 504 19.88 -23.06 0.07
CA LYS A 504 20.51 -23.18 1.39
C LYS A 504 21.86 -23.91 1.35
N PRO A 505 22.03 -25.04 0.64
CA PRO A 505 23.33 -25.70 0.52
C PRO A 505 24.38 -24.83 -0.20
N ASN A 506 23.96 -23.79 -0.93
CA ASN A 506 24.87 -22.97 -1.72
C ASN A 506 25.68 -21.97 -0.88
N VAL A 507 25.33 -21.80 0.41
CA VAL A 507 26.08 -20.93 1.35
C VAL A 507 27.53 -21.37 1.57
N ASP A 508 27.83 -22.64 1.26
CA ASP A 508 29.16 -23.21 1.40
C ASP A 508 30.01 -23.10 0.12
N TYR A 509 29.43 -22.64 -1.00
CA TYR A 509 30.16 -22.47 -2.27
C TYR A 509 30.63 -21.02 -2.45
N PRO A 510 31.95 -20.76 -2.44
CA PRO A 510 32.48 -19.40 -2.59
C PRO A 510 32.05 -18.70 -3.88
N SER A 511 31.93 -19.44 -4.99
CA SER A 511 31.49 -18.89 -6.28
C SER A 511 30.05 -18.36 -6.23
N PHE A 512 29.16 -19.01 -5.48
CA PHE A 512 27.79 -18.56 -5.31
C PHE A 512 27.73 -17.30 -4.45
N LEU A 513 28.45 -17.28 -3.32
CA LEU A 513 28.55 -16.09 -2.47
C LEU A 513 29.10 -14.87 -3.23
N GLN A 514 30.14 -15.08 -4.05
CA GLN A 514 30.70 -14.02 -4.90
C GLN A 514 29.70 -13.50 -5.94
N ALA A 515 28.89 -14.37 -6.53
CA ALA A 515 27.84 -13.96 -7.47
C ALA A 515 26.75 -13.12 -6.78
N VAL A 516 26.34 -13.50 -5.57
CA VAL A 516 25.38 -12.73 -4.75
C VAL A 516 25.96 -11.37 -4.34
N GLN A 517 27.24 -11.32 -3.94
CA GLN A 517 27.94 -10.07 -3.62
C GLN A 517 28.02 -9.15 -4.85
N ALA A 518 28.36 -9.68 -6.02
CA ALA A 518 28.42 -8.93 -7.27
C ALA A 518 27.04 -8.34 -7.64
N ALA A 519 25.98 -9.13 -7.49
CA ALA A 519 24.60 -8.67 -7.69
C ALA A 519 24.24 -7.53 -6.73
N LYS A 520 24.57 -7.64 -5.44
CA LYS A 520 24.35 -6.58 -4.44
C LYS A 520 25.13 -5.30 -4.82
N ARG A 521 26.40 -5.46 -5.18
CA ARG A 521 27.28 -4.35 -5.59
C ARG A 521 26.73 -3.58 -6.78
N GLN A 522 26.32 -4.27 -7.84
CA GLN A 522 25.74 -3.64 -9.03
C GLN A 522 24.48 -2.82 -8.69
N ASN A 523 23.63 -3.34 -7.78
CA ASN A 523 22.46 -2.59 -7.31
C ASN A 523 22.84 -1.34 -6.52
N LYS A 524 23.87 -1.42 -5.66
CA LYS A 524 24.40 -0.27 -4.89
C LYS A 524 24.98 0.80 -5.81
N GLU A 525 25.72 0.42 -6.85
CA GLU A 525 26.26 1.34 -7.85
C GLU A 525 25.15 2.05 -8.65
N ARG A 526 24.09 1.32 -8.99
CA ARG A 526 22.90 1.88 -9.64
C ARG A 526 22.23 2.93 -8.76
N LEU A 527 22.02 2.63 -7.48
CA LEU A 527 21.42 3.59 -6.54
C LEU A 527 22.36 4.79 -6.27
N ALA A 528 23.66 4.55 -6.10
CA ALA A 528 24.66 5.61 -5.93
C ALA A 528 24.67 6.58 -7.13
N SER A 529 24.58 6.05 -8.34
CA SER A 529 24.46 6.83 -9.57
C SER A 529 23.18 7.66 -9.62
N TYR A 530 22.06 7.11 -9.16
CA TYR A 530 20.80 7.85 -9.04
C TYR A 530 20.91 9.00 -8.03
N ILE A 531 21.45 8.73 -6.84
CA ILE A 531 21.65 9.73 -5.78
C ILE A 531 22.56 10.86 -6.28
N ALA A 532 23.67 10.53 -6.96
CA ALA A 532 24.56 11.52 -7.55
C ALA A 532 23.85 12.39 -8.59
N LYS A 533 23.12 11.77 -9.52
CA LYS A 533 22.43 12.48 -10.61
C LYS A 533 21.26 13.34 -10.13
N LYS A 534 20.50 12.89 -9.13
CA LYS A 534 19.25 13.53 -8.71
C LYS A 534 19.40 14.44 -7.50
N LEU A 535 20.34 14.14 -6.60
CA LEU A 535 20.51 14.86 -5.34
C LEU A 535 21.86 15.57 -5.24
N ASN A 536 22.76 15.38 -6.23
CA ASN A 536 24.12 15.93 -6.22
C ASN A 536 24.90 15.55 -4.96
N VAL A 537 24.67 14.33 -4.45
CA VAL A 537 25.42 13.73 -3.34
C VAL A 537 26.13 12.50 -3.88
N VAL A 538 27.45 12.44 -3.72
CA VAL A 538 28.23 11.24 -4.08
C VAL A 538 28.30 10.36 -2.83
N VAL A 539 27.91 9.09 -2.99
CA VAL A 539 27.94 8.09 -1.92
C VAL A 539 28.83 6.92 -2.34
N ASN A 540 29.54 6.35 -1.37
CA ASN A 540 30.44 5.23 -1.61
C ASN A 540 29.66 3.90 -1.67
N PRO A 541 29.63 3.18 -2.81
CA PRO A 541 28.96 1.88 -2.90
C PRO A 541 29.63 0.75 -2.09
N ASP A 542 30.85 0.96 -1.55
CA ASP A 542 31.51 0.01 -0.65
C ASP A 542 31.01 0.13 0.80
N ALA A 543 30.46 1.28 1.16
CA ALA A 543 29.86 1.53 2.48
C ALA A 543 28.60 0.68 2.70
N LEU A 544 28.29 0.36 3.95
CA LEU A 544 27.02 -0.28 4.32
C LEU A 544 25.85 0.66 3.98
N PHE A 545 24.92 0.21 3.13
CA PHE A 545 23.70 0.94 2.81
C PHE A 545 22.63 0.60 3.85
N ASP A 546 22.42 1.53 4.77
CA ASP A 546 21.49 1.47 5.90
C ASP A 546 20.20 2.20 5.51
N VAL A 547 19.09 1.48 5.39
CA VAL A 547 17.92 1.97 4.67
C VAL A 547 16.64 1.92 5.51
N GLN A 548 16.03 3.10 5.68
CA GLN A 548 14.70 3.25 6.26
C GLN A 548 13.72 3.92 5.27
N ILE A 549 12.97 3.09 4.53
CA ILE A 549 11.94 3.57 3.59
C ILE A 549 10.53 3.14 4.01
N LYS A 550 9.71 4.10 4.41
CA LYS A 550 8.30 3.92 4.80
C LYS A 550 7.66 5.30 4.99
N ARG A 551 6.33 5.34 5.17
CA ARG A 551 5.62 6.57 5.57
C ARG A 551 6.31 7.20 6.79
N ILE A 552 6.46 8.52 6.82
CA ILE A 552 7.03 9.21 7.98
C ILE A 552 5.95 9.35 9.04
N HIS A 553 6.18 8.73 10.20
CA HIS A 553 5.24 8.68 11.31
C HIS A 553 6.02 8.45 12.61
N GLU A 554 5.57 9.05 13.71
CA GLU A 554 6.25 8.94 15.01
C GLU A 554 6.44 7.47 15.47
N TYR A 555 5.43 6.59 15.36
CA TYR A 555 5.56 5.16 15.71
C TYR A 555 6.55 4.38 14.84
N LYS A 556 6.86 4.85 13.63
CA LYS A 556 7.85 4.24 12.72
C LYS A 556 9.29 4.67 13.06
N ARG A 557 9.43 5.59 14.00
CA ARG A 557 10.66 6.00 14.68
C ARG A 557 11.82 6.37 13.76
N GLN A 558 11.56 7.07 12.65
CA GLN A 558 12.66 7.70 11.88
C GLN A 558 13.50 8.64 12.74
N LEU A 559 12.89 9.25 13.76
CA LEU A 559 13.58 10.07 14.73
C LEU A 559 14.60 9.27 15.58
N LEU A 560 14.29 8.01 15.96
CA LEU A 560 15.24 7.12 16.64
C LEU A 560 16.46 6.83 15.74
N ASN A 561 16.24 6.58 14.46
CA ASN A 561 17.32 6.40 13.51
C ASN A 561 18.20 7.66 13.39
N VAL A 562 17.59 8.85 13.30
CA VAL A 562 18.36 10.11 13.28
C VAL A 562 19.18 10.33 14.55
N LEU A 563 18.67 9.95 15.72
CA LEU A 563 19.44 10.00 16.97
C LEU A 563 20.69 9.10 16.90
N HIS A 564 20.57 7.90 16.35
CA HIS A 564 21.72 7.02 16.11
C HIS A 564 22.71 7.63 15.09
N VAL A 565 22.23 8.23 14.01
CA VAL A 565 23.08 8.94 13.03
C VAL A 565 23.93 10.03 13.70
N ILE A 566 23.30 10.84 14.57
CA ILE A 566 24.00 11.89 15.33
C ILE A 566 25.01 11.28 16.29
N THR A 567 24.66 10.18 16.95
CA THR A 567 25.55 9.43 17.85
C THR A 567 26.80 8.94 17.11
N ARG A 568 26.61 8.33 15.93
CA ARG A 568 27.71 7.87 15.07
C ARG A 568 28.59 9.02 14.62
N TYR A 569 27.99 10.15 14.22
CA TYR A 569 28.73 11.36 13.86
C TYR A 569 29.57 11.89 15.04
N ASN A 570 29.02 11.93 16.26
CA ASN A 570 29.76 12.35 17.45
C ASN A 570 30.93 11.40 17.75
N ARG A 571 30.73 10.08 17.65
CA ARG A 571 31.79 9.07 17.83
C ARG A 571 32.93 9.26 16.81
N LEU A 572 32.60 9.52 15.54
CA LEU A 572 33.59 9.79 14.48
C LEU A 572 34.44 11.02 14.80
N LEU A 573 33.83 12.10 15.31
CA LEU A 573 34.55 13.33 15.65
C LEU A 573 35.41 13.20 16.91
N GLN A 574 34.97 12.41 17.90
CA GLN A 574 35.70 12.21 19.15
C GLN A 574 36.94 11.34 18.97
N ASP A 575 36.87 10.35 18.09
CA ASP A 575 37.95 9.39 17.88
C ASP A 575 38.10 9.08 16.38
N PRO A 576 38.78 9.98 15.63
CA PRO A 576 38.90 9.88 14.18
C PRO A 576 39.85 8.77 13.70
N ASP A 577 40.73 8.25 14.57
CA ASP A 577 41.73 7.25 14.20
C ASP A 577 41.16 5.82 14.19
N THR A 578 40.05 5.59 14.92
CA THR A 578 39.38 4.29 14.94
C THR A 578 38.69 4.01 13.62
N LYS A 579 39.16 2.95 12.94
CA LYS A 579 38.50 2.43 11.73
C LYS A 579 37.10 1.93 12.07
N ARG A 580 36.09 2.48 11.40
CA ARG A 580 34.69 2.07 11.50
C ARG A 580 34.18 1.65 10.14
N VAL A 581 33.08 0.90 10.11
CA VAL A 581 32.39 0.57 8.86
C VAL A 581 31.84 1.86 8.24
N PRO A 582 32.25 2.24 7.02
CA PRO A 582 31.67 3.37 6.32
C PRO A 582 30.17 3.12 6.10
N ARG A 583 29.33 4.14 6.30
CA ARG A 583 27.87 3.98 6.26
C ARG A 583 27.18 5.06 5.43
N VAL A 584 26.21 4.64 4.62
CA VAL A 584 25.30 5.53 3.89
C VAL A 584 23.90 5.29 4.44
N VAL A 585 23.38 6.24 5.20
CA VAL A 585 22.05 6.17 5.81
C VAL A 585 21.03 6.83 4.90
N ILE A 586 20.07 6.04 4.42
CA ILE A 586 19.12 6.42 3.37
C ILE A 586 17.71 6.42 3.94
N PHE A 587 17.10 7.61 3.94
CA PHE A 587 15.70 7.81 4.27
C PHE A 587 14.89 8.05 3.01
N ALA A 588 13.67 7.50 2.95
CA ALA A 588 12.68 7.91 1.96
C ALA A 588 11.27 7.70 2.52
N GLY A 589 10.39 8.66 2.31
CA GLY A 589 9.03 8.57 2.83
C GLY A 589 8.27 9.88 2.70
N LYS A 590 6.95 9.81 2.77
CA LYS A 590 6.05 10.97 2.76
C LYS A 590 5.43 11.14 4.15
N ALA A 591 5.31 12.39 4.62
CA ALA A 591 4.46 12.76 5.75
C ALA A 591 3.08 13.14 5.24
N ALA A 592 1.99 12.82 5.96
CA ALA A 592 0.68 13.35 5.62
C ALA A 592 0.68 14.90 5.72
N SER A 593 -0.07 15.58 4.85
CA SER A 593 0.02 17.04 4.68
C SER A 593 -0.24 17.81 5.98
N ALA A 594 -1.19 17.34 6.79
CA ALA A 594 -1.57 17.92 8.09
C ALA A 594 -0.69 17.45 9.27
N TYR A 595 0.22 16.50 9.06
CA TYR A 595 1.02 15.92 10.15
C TYR A 595 2.33 16.68 10.36
N TYR A 596 2.23 17.79 11.10
CA TYR A 596 3.35 18.71 11.32
C TYR A 596 4.57 18.07 11.98
N ALA A 597 4.39 17.19 12.97
CA ALA A 597 5.52 16.51 13.64
C ALA A 597 6.30 15.61 12.65
N ALA A 598 5.60 14.83 11.82
CA ALA A 598 6.23 14.04 10.77
C ALA A 598 6.98 14.90 9.73
N LYS A 599 6.44 16.08 9.37
CA LYS A 599 7.15 17.05 8.51
C LYS A 599 8.40 17.63 9.19
N GLN A 600 8.35 17.88 10.49
CA GLN A 600 9.52 18.33 11.25
C GLN A 600 10.61 17.25 11.29
N ILE A 601 10.26 15.97 11.39
CA ILE A 601 11.22 14.86 11.31
C ILE A 601 11.91 14.85 9.94
N ILE A 602 11.18 15.04 8.83
CA ILE A 602 11.78 15.17 7.48
C ILE A 602 12.78 16.33 7.44
N ARG A 603 12.41 17.49 8.02
CA ARG A 603 13.29 18.66 8.07
C ARG A 603 14.55 18.38 8.87
N LEU A 604 14.42 17.73 10.03
CA LEU A 604 15.54 17.36 10.87
C LEU A 604 16.50 16.42 10.14
N ILE A 605 16.01 15.39 9.44
CA ILE A 605 16.85 14.48 8.65
C ILE A 605 17.68 15.28 7.63
N ASN A 606 17.05 16.21 6.89
CA ASN A 606 17.74 16.99 5.87
C ASN A 606 18.75 17.99 6.47
N ASP A 607 18.43 18.60 7.60
CA ASP A 607 19.34 19.51 8.31
C ASP A 607 20.56 18.77 8.87
N VAL A 608 20.35 17.61 9.48
CA VAL A 608 21.44 16.71 9.93
C VAL A 608 22.29 16.26 8.75
N ALA A 609 21.67 15.85 7.65
CA ALA A 609 22.37 15.47 6.42
C ALA A 609 23.21 16.61 5.85
N LYS A 610 22.70 17.85 5.86
CA LYS A 610 23.43 19.03 5.39
C LYS A 610 24.69 19.26 6.22
N VAL A 611 24.65 19.10 7.54
CA VAL A 611 25.84 19.25 8.39
C VAL A 611 26.83 18.12 8.14
N ILE A 612 26.39 16.86 8.27
CA ILE A 612 27.27 15.69 8.19
C ILE A 612 27.93 15.57 6.82
N ASN A 613 27.17 15.70 5.73
CA ASN A 613 27.70 15.49 4.38
C ASN A 613 28.73 16.55 3.95
N ASN A 614 28.72 17.73 4.61
CA ASN A 614 29.64 18.84 4.33
C ASN A 614 30.75 18.99 5.39
N ASP A 615 30.81 18.13 6.41
CA ASP A 615 31.90 18.16 7.38
C ASP A 615 33.12 17.43 6.82
N PRO A 616 34.24 18.14 6.53
CA PRO A 616 35.42 17.53 5.96
C PRO A 616 36.09 16.50 6.88
N ARG A 617 35.78 16.50 8.18
CA ARG A 617 36.31 15.55 9.17
C ARG A 617 35.68 14.16 9.06
N VAL A 618 34.50 14.07 8.46
CA VAL A 618 33.74 12.82 8.29
C VAL A 618 34.14 12.07 7.02
N HIS A 619 34.72 12.75 6.04
CA HIS A 619 35.11 12.19 4.75
C HIS A 619 33.97 11.36 4.10
N ASP A 620 34.24 10.09 3.81
CA ASP A 620 33.28 9.12 3.24
C ASP A 620 32.82 8.07 4.28
N ASP A 621 33.13 8.26 5.57
CA ASP A 621 32.78 7.31 6.63
C ASP A 621 31.29 7.37 7.02
N LEU A 622 30.64 8.52 6.82
CA LEU A 622 29.20 8.68 7.03
C LEU A 622 28.59 9.65 6.01
N LYS A 623 27.57 9.18 5.29
CA LYS A 623 26.68 10.01 4.49
C LYS A 623 25.23 9.79 4.90
N VAL A 624 24.43 10.85 4.85
CA VAL A 624 22.99 10.80 5.13
C VAL A 624 22.25 11.34 3.91
N VAL A 625 21.27 10.60 3.41
CA VAL A 625 20.52 10.96 2.20
C VAL A 625 19.04 10.84 2.45
N PHE A 626 18.28 11.88 2.13
CA PHE A 626 16.82 11.81 2.03
C PHE A 626 16.42 11.78 0.54
N ILE A 627 15.90 10.65 0.08
CA ILE A 627 15.42 10.49 -1.30
C ILE A 627 13.95 10.95 -1.36
N PRO A 628 13.64 12.03 -2.11
CA PRO A 628 12.30 12.58 -2.18
C PRO A 628 11.36 11.75 -3.04
N ASN A 629 10.06 11.97 -2.85
CA ASN A 629 8.97 11.41 -3.63
C ASN A 629 8.94 9.89 -3.68
N TYR A 630 9.16 9.24 -2.52
CA TYR A 630 9.09 7.79 -2.40
C TYR A 630 7.82 7.22 -3.04
N GLY A 631 8.01 6.22 -3.89
CA GLY A 631 7.00 5.51 -4.67
C GLY A 631 7.51 4.12 -5.05
N VAL A 632 6.77 3.38 -5.88
CA VAL A 632 7.13 1.99 -6.23
C VAL A 632 8.38 1.97 -7.09
N SER A 633 8.49 2.87 -8.06
CA SER A 633 9.67 2.94 -8.93
C SER A 633 10.96 3.18 -8.14
N LEU A 634 10.94 4.08 -7.16
CA LEU A 634 12.09 4.27 -6.26
C LEU A 634 12.33 3.07 -5.35
N ALA A 635 11.27 2.45 -4.83
CA ALA A 635 11.41 1.25 -4.00
C ALA A 635 12.10 0.10 -4.77
N GLN A 636 11.81 -0.10 -6.07
CA GLN A 636 12.47 -1.11 -6.91
C GLN A 636 13.96 -0.83 -7.12
N MET A 637 14.42 0.40 -6.92
CA MET A 637 15.84 0.76 -6.99
C MET A 637 16.52 0.65 -5.62
N ILE A 638 15.85 1.14 -4.56
CA ILE A 638 16.41 1.22 -3.21
C ILE A 638 16.50 -0.16 -2.55
N ILE A 639 15.45 -0.97 -2.65
CA ILE A 639 15.36 -2.26 -1.93
C ILE A 639 16.48 -3.23 -2.32
N PRO A 640 16.78 -3.46 -3.62
CA PRO A 640 17.88 -4.35 -4.01
C PRO A 640 19.26 -3.89 -3.55
N ALA A 641 19.44 -2.59 -3.35
CA ALA A 641 20.71 -1.97 -2.98
C ALA A 641 20.95 -1.93 -1.46
N ALA A 642 19.93 -2.17 -0.62
CA ALA A 642 20.10 -2.12 0.82
C ALA A 642 20.93 -3.30 1.33
N ASP A 643 21.83 -3.02 2.26
CA ASP A 643 22.52 -4.03 3.05
C ASP A 643 21.75 -4.25 4.35
N LEU A 644 21.39 -3.16 5.04
CA LEU A 644 20.64 -3.18 6.29
C LEU A 644 19.26 -2.53 6.10
N SER A 645 18.24 -3.14 6.67
CA SER A 645 16.86 -2.69 6.62
C SER A 645 16.32 -2.29 8.00
N GLU A 646 15.95 -1.03 8.14
CA GLU A 646 15.44 -0.45 9.39
C GLU A 646 13.94 -0.70 9.58
N GLN A 647 13.61 -1.64 10.47
CA GLN A 647 12.26 -2.08 10.81
C GLN A 647 11.92 -1.81 12.28
N ILE A 648 12.14 -0.55 12.66
CA ILE A 648 12.24 -0.12 14.06
C ILE A 648 10.95 0.50 14.62
N SER A 649 9.78 0.02 14.22
CA SER A 649 8.52 0.51 14.82
C SER A 649 8.45 0.18 16.31
N LEU A 650 7.67 0.92 17.11
CA LEU A 650 7.45 0.53 18.51
C LEU A 650 6.69 -0.81 18.57
N ALA A 651 7.16 -1.78 19.35
CA ALA A 651 6.50 -3.07 19.44
C ALA A 651 5.01 -2.94 19.84
N GLY A 652 4.14 -3.64 19.12
CA GLY A 652 2.68 -3.56 19.25
C GLY A 652 2.00 -2.50 18.36
N THR A 653 2.75 -1.75 17.54
CA THR A 653 2.17 -0.70 16.68
C THR A 653 2.12 -1.04 15.19
N GLU A 654 3.08 -1.82 14.68
CA GLU A 654 3.08 -2.26 13.28
C GLU A 654 2.26 -3.55 13.13
N ALA A 655 1.14 -3.47 12.41
CA ALA A 655 0.29 -4.64 12.18
C ALA A 655 1.01 -5.79 11.42
N SER A 656 1.96 -5.45 10.56
CA SER A 656 2.71 -6.43 9.76
C SER A 656 3.98 -5.80 9.20
N GLY A 657 3.84 -4.89 8.25
CA GLY A 657 4.96 -4.43 7.42
C GLY A 657 5.20 -5.37 6.25
N THR A 658 5.27 -4.82 5.04
CA THR A 658 5.61 -5.58 3.82
C THR A 658 6.91 -5.12 3.18
N SER A 659 7.49 -4.00 3.63
CA SER A 659 8.81 -3.57 3.16
C SER A 659 9.93 -4.44 3.73
N ASN A 660 9.84 -4.84 5.00
CA ASN A 660 10.72 -5.84 5.64
C ASN A 660 10.83 -7.12 4.80
N MET A 661 9.69 -7.68 4.34
CA MET A 661 9.66 -8.86 3.47
C MET A 661 10.44 -8.64 2.17
N LYS A 662 10.26 -7.47 1.53
CA LYS A 662 10.97 -7.15 0.28
C LYS A 662 12.47 -7.00 0.49
N PHE A 663 12.88 -6.40 1.60
CA PHE A 663 14.28 -6.23 1.94
C PHE A 663 14.98 -7.56 2.18
N ALA A 664 14.42 -8.42 3.04
CA ALA A 664 14.99 -9.74 3.30
C ALA A 664 14.99 -10.62 2.05
N LEU A 665 13.94 -10.55 1.21
CA LEU A 665 13.88 -11.26 -0.07
C LEU A 665 14.98 -10.82 -1.05
N ASN A 666 15.53 -9.60 -0.88
CA ASN A 666 16.63 -9.07 -1.66
C ASN A 666 17.99 -9.14 -0.94
N GLY A 667 18.08 -9.91 0.15
CA GLY A 667 19.31 -10.15 0.90
C GLY A 667 19.78 -8.96 1.76
N ALA A 668 18.88 -8.04 2.12
CA ALA A 668 19.17 -7.08 3.18
C ALA A 668 18.89 -7.71 4.54
N LEU A 669 19.82 -7.61 5.48
CA LEU A 669 19.60 -8.04 6.86
C LEU A 669 18.70 -7.02 7.57
N THR A 670 17.82 -7.51 8.44
CA THR A 670 16.89 -6.64 9.16
C THR A 670 17.48 -6.26 10.51
N ILE A 671 17.40 -4.98 10.87
CA ILE A 671 17.45 -4.52 12.27
C ILE A 671 16.06 -4.05 12.66
N GLY A 672 15.52 -4.56 13.76
CA GLY A 672 14.13 -4.30 14.08
C GLY A 672 13.71 -4.73 15.47
N THR A 673 12.52 -4.29 15.84
CA THR A 673 11.82 -4.76 17.05
C THR A 673 11.06 -6.05 16.78
N LEU A 674 10.69 -6.75 17.86
CA LEU A 674 9.74 -7.86 17.83
C LEU A 674 8.31 -7.32 17.63
N ASP A 675 8.02 -6.89 16.40
CA ASP A 675 6.76 -6.28 16.00
C ASP A 675 6.31 -6.72 14.60
N GLY A 676 5.00 -6.77 14.39
CA GLY A 676 4.40 -7.17 13.11
C GLY A 676 5.03 -8.45 12.52
N ALA A 677 5.39 -8.37 11.23
CA ALA A 677 5.97 -9.49 10.50
C ALA A 677 7.46 -9.72 10.79
N ASN A 678 8.12 -8.88 11.61
CA ASN A 678 9.49 -9.18 12.04
C ASN A 678 9.54 -10.42 12.93
N VAL A 679 8.47 -10.70 13.69
CA VAL A 679 8.33 -11.91 14.50
C VAL A 679 8.35 -13.16 13.61
N GLU A 680 7.51 -13.18 12.58
CA GLU A 680 7.45 -14.29 11.63
C GLU A 680 8.75 -14.41 10.83
N MET A 681 9.38 -13.27 10.48
CA MET A 681 10.68 -13.28 9.81
C MET A 681 11.76 -13.91 10.70
N LEU A 682 11.82 -13.56 11.99
CA LEU A 682 12.74 -14.15 12.96
C LEU A 682 12.59 -15.68 13.01
N GLU A 683 11.36 -16.18 13.05
CA GLU A 683 11.07 -17.62 13.07
C GLU A 683 11.59 -18.33 11.81
N HIS A 684 11.48 -17.69 10.64
CA HIS A 684 11.90 -18.27 9.38
C HIS A 684 13.39 -18.13 9.09
N VAL A 685 14.00 -16.96 9.33
CA VAL A 685 15.41 -16.70 9.01
C VAL A 685 16.35 -17.14 10.12
N GLY A 686 15.87 -17.23 11.36
CA GLY A 686 16.64 -17.60 12.55
C GLY A 686 17.36 -16.41 13.20
N GLU A 687 17.55 -16.48 14.52
CA GLU A 687 18.11 -15.39 15.36
C GLU A 687 19.48 -14.91 14.90
N ASP A 688 20.31 -15.81 14.35
CA ASP A 688 21.63 -15.47 13.84
C ASP A 688 21.58 -14.60 12.57
N ASN A 689 20.43 -14.50 11.89
CA ASN A 689 20.32 -13.86 10.58
C ASN A 689 19.50 -12.56 10.61
N ILE A 690 19.19 -12.04 11.79
CA ILE A 690 18.40 -10.81 12.01
C ILE A 690 18.84 -10.13 13.31
N PHE A 691 18.84 -8.80 13.34
CA PHE A 691 19.28 -8.01 14.48
C PHE A 691 18.07 -7.48 15.26
N ILE A 692 17.66 -8.21 16.30
CA ILE A 692 16.52 -7.83 17.14
C ILE A 692 16.97 -6.99 18.33
N PHE A 693 16.23 -5.91 18.62
CA PHE A 693 16.45 -5.04 19.79
C PHE A 693 15.13 -4.49 20.36
N GLY A 694 15.25 -3.76 21.47
CA GLY A 694 14.16 -2.99 22.07
C GLY A 694 13.22 -3.82 22.93
N ASN A 695 12.24 -3.13 23.50
CA ASN A 695 11.21 -3.74 24.33
C ASN A 695 10.20 -4.54 23.48
N THR A 696 9.74 -5.67 24.02
CA THR A 696 8.58 -6.40 23.50
C THR A 696 7.28 -5.62 23.72
N ALA A 697 6.21 -5.97 22.99
CA ALA A 697 4.91 -5.31 23.15
C ALA A 697 4.39 -5.36 24.61
N GLU A 698 4.61 -6.47 25.32
CA GLU A 698 4.27 -6.62 26.73
C GLU A 698 5.09 -5.65 27.62
N GLN A 699 6.41 -5.57 27.41
CA GLN A 699 7.28 -4.66 28.15
C GLN A 699 6.95 -3.18 27.88
N VAL A 700 6.55 -2.83 26.66
CA VAL A 700 6.10 -1.48 26.29
C VAL A 700 4.87 -1.08 27.13
N GLU A 701 3.87 -1.96 27.21
CA GLU A 701 2.66 -1.71 28.00
C GLU A 701 2.92 -1.74 29.51
N ASP A 702 3.83 -2.59 29.98
CA ASP A 702 4.27 -2.60 31.38
C ASP A 702 4.99 -1.29 31.78
N LEU A 703 5.88 -0.77 30.93
CA LEU A 703 6.51 0.54 31.14
C LEU A 703 5.47 1.66 31.22
N ARG A 704 4.47 1.66 30.33
CA ARG A 704 3.34 2.61 30.39
C ARG A 704 2.59 2.50 31.72
N ARG A 705 2.24 1.28 32.14
CA ARG A 705 1.47 1.02 33.37
C ARG A 705 2.21 1.42 34.63
N THR A 706 3.53 1.25 34.66
CA THR A 706 4.39 1.58 35.82
C THR A 706 4.85 3.03 35.88
N GLY A 707 4.49 3.86 34.91
CA GLY A 707 4.83 5.29 34.89
C GLY A 707 6.16 5.60 34.21
N TYR A 708 6.29 5.19 32.94
CA TYR A 708 7.43 5.53 32.07
C TYR A 708 7.86 7.00 32.19
N ASN A 709 9.14 7.23 32.50
CA ASN A 709 9.72 8.56 32.65
C ASN A 709 10.90 8.76 31.68
N PRO A 710 10.68 9.33 30.48
CA PRO A 710 11.73 9.47 29.46
C PRO A 710 12.90 10.38 29.90
N ARG A 711 12.65 11.33 30.81
CA ARG A 711 13.70 12.22 31.34
C ARG A 711 14.83 11.45 32.02
N GLN A 712 14.52 10.33 32.68
CA GLN A 712 15.55 9.51 33.32
C GLN A 712 16.52 8.91 32.30
N TYR A 713 16.00 8.43 31.16
CA TYR A 713 16.83 7.91 30.06
C TYR A 713 17.73 9.02 29.49
N PHE A 714 17.18 10.22 29.27
CA PHE A 714 17.94 11.37 28.81
C PHE A 714 19.05 11.83 29.78
N GLU A 715 18.84 11.70 31.09
CA GLU A 715 19.82 12.12 32.11
C GLU A 715 20.89 11.06 32.39
N GLN A 716 20.60 9.77 32.14
CA GLN A 716 21.50 8.65 32.47
C GLN A 716 22.40 8.23 31.31
N ASP A 717 21.95 8.37 30.05
CA ASP A 717 22.71 7.99 28.86
C ASP A 717 23.42 9.22 28.27
N ALA A 718 24.75 9.25 28.36
CA ALA A 718 25.56 10.40 27.95
C ALA A 718 25.52 10.68 26.43
N GLU A 719 25.42 9.63 25.60
CA GLU A 719 25.36 9.78 24.15
C GLU A 719 23.97 10.28 23.70
N LEU A 720 22.92 9.73 24.33
CA LEU A 720 21.56 10.22 24.14
C LEU A 720 21.43 11.69 24.54
N HIS A 721 21.98 12.02 25.72
CA HIS A 721 22.01 13.37 26.24
C HIS A 721 22.65 14.33 25.23
N GLN A 722 23.85 13.98 24.76
CA GLN A 722 24.57 14.80 23.78
C GLN A 722 23.75 14.97 22.48
N ALA A 723 23.22 13.90 21.90
CA ALA A 723 22.49 13.96 20.64
C ALA A 723 21.22 14.83 20.74
N LEU A 724 20.42 14.64 21.79
CA LEU A 724 19.21 15.43 22.02
C LEU A 724 19.52 16.89 22.36
N THR A 725 20.58 17.16 23.15
CA THR A 725 21.02 18.52 23.42
C THR A 725 21.45 19.22 22.14
N GLN A 726 22.20 18.57 21.25
CA GLN A 726 22.61 19.16 19.97
C GLN A 726 21.41 19.52 19.08
N ILE A 727 20.36 18.68 19.06
CA ILE A 727 19.09 18.99 18.38
C ILE A 727 18.43 20.21 19.02
N ALA A 728 18.30 20.22 20.35
CA ALA A 728 17.59 21.27 21.09
C ALA A 728 18.31 22.63 21.09
N THR A 729 19.65 22.64 21.04
CA THR A 729 20.46 23.87 21.04
C THR A 729 20.78 24.37 19.63
N GLY A 730 20.27 23.71 18.58
CA GLY A 730 20.36 24.20 17.22
C GLY A 730 21.69 23.92 16.51
N VAL A 731 22.44 22.87 16.88
CA VAL A 731 23.68 22.50 16.19
C VAL A 731 23.43 22.20 14.71
N PHE A 732 22.28 21.60 14.39
CA PHE A 732 21.85 21.30 13.02
C PHE A 732 21.01 22.41 12.38
N SER A 733 20.67 23.46 13.13
CA SER A 733 19.88 24.60 12.66
C SER A 733 20.37 25.92 13.26
N PRO A 734 21.63 26.34 13.01
CA PRO A 734 22.25 27.48 13.69
C PRO A 734 21.53 28.82 13.43
N GLU A 735 20.83 28.95 12.31
CA GLU A 735 20.02 30.12 11.95
C GLU A 735 18.69 30.18 12.73
N GLU A 736 18.20 29.04 13.22
CA GLU A 736 16.99 28.93 14.03
C GLU A 736 17.24 27.94 15.20
N PRO A 737 17.97 28.35 16.25
CA PRO A 737 18.44 27.39 17.25
C PRO A 737 17.34 26.64 18.01
N GLN A 738 16.15 27.24 18.10
CA GLN A 738 14.99 26.69 18.80
C GLN A 738 14.05 25.90 17.87
N ARG A 739 14.42 25.67 16.60
CA ARG A 739 13.56 25.02 15.59
C ARG A 739 13.00 23.66 16.04
N TYR A 740 13.79 22.90 16.79
CA TYR A 740 13.48 21.53 17.21
C TYR A 740 13.16 21.39 18.70
N SER A 741 12.88 22.50 19.41
CA SER A 741 12.49 22.46 20.83
C SER A 741 11.27 21.57 21.06
N ASN A 742 10.26 21.65 20.19
CA ASN A 742 9.05 20.83 20.29
C ASN A 742 9.32 19.32 20.17
N LEU A 743 10.30 18.91 19.34
CA LEU A 743 10.70 17.50 19.23
C LEU A 743 11.46 17.05 20.48
N PHE A 744 12.28 17.92 21.06
CA PHE A 744 12.92 17.64 22.35
C PHE A 744 11.87 17.51 23.45
N ASP A 745 10.92 18.44 23.52
CA ASP A 745 9.86 18.44 24.52
C ASP A 745 8.96 17.22 24.39
N SER A 746 8.60 16.81 23.17
CA SER A 746 7.78 15.60 22.97
C SER A 746 8.45 14.34 23.52
N LEU A 747 9.77 14.25 23.41
CA LEU A 747 10.54 13.12 23.92
C LEU A 747 10.83 13.24 25.42
N VAL A 748 11.34 14.37 25.89
CA VAL A 748 11.88 14.47 27.27
C VAL A 748 10.83 14.95 28.28
N ASN A 749 9.93 15.83 27.86
CA ASN A 749 9.02 16.55 28.76
C ASN A 749 7.56 16.07 28.70
N LEU A 750 7.12 15.57 27.55
CA LEU A 750 5.72 15.23 27.28
C LEU A 750 5.48 13.71 27.17
N GLY A 751 6.43 12.91 27.68
CA GLY A 751 6.20 11.49 27.96
C GLY A 751 6.64 10.52 26.88
N ASP A 752 7.18 10.97 25.73
CA ASP A 752 7.70 10.11 24.66
C ASP A 752 6.75 8.94 24.36
N HIS A 753 5.58 9.28 23.80
CA HIS A 753 4.48 8.32 23.63
C HIS A 753 4.91 7.00 22.96
N TYR A 754 5.89 7.07 22.04
CA TYR A 754 6.41 5.94 21.29
C TYR A 754 7.70 5.32 21.85
N GLN A 755 8.06 5.66 23.11
CA GLN A 755 9.16 5.09 23.88
C GLN A 755 10.50 5.02 23.11
N LEU A 756 10.82 6.07 22.34
CA LEU A 756 12.10 6.15 21.64
C LEU A 756 13.28 6.09 22.61
N LEU A 757 13.18 6.76 23.76
CA LEU A 757 14.29 6.87 24.71
C LEU A 757 14.50 5.57 25.48
N ALA A 758 13.44 4.79 25.70
CA ALA A 758 13.53 3.47 26.33
C ALA A 758 14.33 2.48 25.47
N ASP A 759 14.19 2.54 24.15
CA ASP A 759 14.85 1.61 23.22
C ASP A 759 16.20 2.12 22.71
N TYR A 760 16.52 3.40 22.89
CA TYR A 760 17.70 4.06 22.30
C TYR A 760 19.01 3.29 22.53
N ARG A 761 19.32 2.94 23.78
CA ARG A 761 20.59 2.26 24.10
C ARG A 761 20.66 0.88 23.42
N SER A 762 19.61 0.08 23.53
CA SER A 762 19.57 -1.24 22.90
C SER A 762 19.68 -1.17 21.37
N TYR A 763 19.14 -0.11 20.75
CA TYR A 763 19.27 0.15 19.33
C TYR A 763 20.72 0.47 18.93
N VAL A 764 21.36 1.40 19.64
CA VAL A 764 22.77 1.77 19.42
C VAL A 764 23.70 0.56 19.59
N ASP A 765 23.53 -0.20 20.67
CA ASP A 765 24.37 -1.38 20.93
C ASP A 765 24.17 -2.48 19.85
N THR A 766 22.95 -2.58 19.29
CA THR A 766 22.66 -3.52 18.20
C THR A 766 23.24 -3.04 16.87
N GLN A 767 23.27 -1.73 16.63
CA GLN A 767 23.96 -1.14 15.47
C GLN A 767 25.48 -1.37 15.52
N ASP A 768 26.07 -1.41 16.72
CA ASP A 768 27.48 -1.78 16.88
C ASP A 768 27.73 -3.25 16.50
N LYS A 769 26.81 -4.16 16.85
CA LYS A 769 26.86 -5.58 16.39
C LYS A 769 26.73 -5.71 14.88
N VAL A 770 25.90 -4.86 14.25
CA VAL A 770 25.79 -4.83 12.78
C VAL A 770 27.15 -4.51 12.16
N ASP A 771 27.88 -3.52 12.70
CA ASP A 771 29.21 -3.16 12.21
C ASP A 771 30.21 -4.32 12.39
N GLU A 772 30.18 -5.01 13.54
CA GLU A 772 31.04 -6.17 13.81
C GLU A 772 30.83 -7.30 12.77
N VAL A 773 29.58 -7.63 12.45
CA VAL A 773 29.27 -8.68 11.47
C VAL A 773 29.61 -8.22 10.06
N TYR A 774 29.34 -6.95 9.70
CA TYR A 774 29.63 -6.44 8.36
C TYR A 774 31.14 -6.39 8.05
N LEU A 775 32.02 -6.28 9.05
CA LEU A 775 33.46 -6.41 8.84
C LEU A 775 33.86 -7.79 8.28
N ASN A 776 33.05 -8.83 8.54
CA ASN A 776 33.21 -10.16 7.96
C ASN A 776 32.24 -10.35 6.78
N GLN A 777 32.66 -9.91 5.59
CA GLN A 777 31.82 -9.94 4.38
C GLN A 777 31.34 -11.34 3.99
N ASP A 778 32.13 -12.38 4.26
CA ASP A 778 31.75 -13.77 4.00
C ASP A 778 30.61 -14.21 4.92
N ASP A 779 30.69 -13.88 6.23
CA ASP A 779 29.61 -14.16 7.18
C ASP A 779 28.35 -13.36 6.84
N TRP A 780 28.50 -12.06 6.58
CA TRP A 780 27.38 -11.20 6.15
C TRP A 780 26.64 -11.77 4.95
N THR A 781 27.39 -12.21 3.93
CA THR A 781 26.81 -12.75 2.70
C THR A 781 26.10 -14.08 2.96
N ARG A 782 26.65 -14.95 3.82
CA ARG A 782 25.98 -16.20 4.23
C ARG A 782 24.65 -15.90 4.90
N ARG A 783 24.61 -14.95 5.85
CA ARG A 783 23.37 -14.52 6.51
C ARG A 783 22.36 -13.94 5.52
N ALA A 784 22.83 -13.17 4.53
CA ALA A 784 21.98 -12.61 3.48
C ALA A 784 21.37 -13.70 2.58
N VAL A 785 22.16 -14.71 2.18
CA VAL A 785 21.66 -15.87 1.42
C VAL A 785 20.64 -16.67 2.24
N LEU A 786 20.91 -16.89 3.53
CA LEU A 786 19.97 -17.57 4.42
C LEU A 786 18.68 -16.78 4.61
N ASN A 787 18.72 -15.45 4.61
CA ASN A 787 17.51 -14.64 4.54
C ASN A 787 16.74 -14.97 3.26
N ILE A 788 17.35 -14.77 2.08
CA ILE A 788 16.71 -15.03 0.77
C ILE A 788 16.09 -16.43 0.73
N ALA A 789 16.83 -17.44 1.15
CA ALA A 789 16.42 -18.84 1.11
C ALA A 789 15.21 -19.16 2.02
N ASN A 790 14.99 -18.36 3.07
CA ASN A 790 13.91 -18.56 4.03
C ASN A 790 12.71 -17.63 3.80
N MET A 791 12.70 -16.81 2.74
CA MET A 791 11.60 -15.87 2.47
C MET A 791 10.42 -16.46 1.69
N GLY A 792 10.43 -17.76 1.37
CA GLY A 792 9.37 -18.42 0.58
C GLY A 792 7.96 -18.24 1.14
N TYR A 793 7.80 -18.29 2.48
CA TYR A 793 6.51 -18.11 3.16
C TYR A 793 5.86 -16.75 2.89
N PHE A 794 6.65 -15.71 2.59
CA PHE A 794 6.17 -14.34 2.44
C PHE A 794 5.73 -14.00 1.00
N SER A 795 5.54 -15.00 0.14
CA SER A 795 4.89 -14.80 -1.16
C SER A 795 3.43 -14.38 -0.98
N SER A 796 2.99 -13.35 -1.71
CA SER A 796 1.57 -13.00 -1.78
C SER A 796 0.71 -14.08 -2.45
N ASP A 797 1.30 -15.02 -3.19
CA ASP A 797 0.55 -16.16 -3.75
C ASP A 797 0.05 -17.08 -2.62
N ARG A 798 0.90 -17.36 -1.63
CA ARG A 798 0.54 -18.13 -0.45
C ARG A 798 -0.61 -17.45 0.29
N THR A 799 -0.46 -16.16 0.58
CA THR A 799 -1.51 -15.36 1.21
C THR A 799 -2.83 -15.44 0.42
N ILE A 800 -2.80 -15.20 -0.89
CA ILE A 800 -4.01 -15.22 -1.73
C ILE A 800 -4.65 -16.60 -1.82
N GLN A 801 -3.85 -17.67 -1.85
CA GLN A 801 -4.36 -19.04 -1.82
C GLN A 801 -5.11 -19.31 -0.51
N GLU A 802 -4.56 -18.91 0.64
CA GLU A 802 -5.24 -19.01 1.94
C GLU A 802 -6.56 -18.22 1.97
N TYR A 803 -6.59 -16.99 1.44
CA TYR A 803 -7.84 -16.22 1.31
C TYR A 803 -8.85 -16.92 0.41
N ALA A 804 -8.40 -17.48 -0.72
CA ALA A 804 -9.26 -18.17 -1.68
C ALA A 804 -9.90 -19.42 -1.07
N ASP A 805 -9.14 -20.20 -0.31
CA ASP A 805 -9.57 -21.47 0.27
C ASP A 805 -10.40 -21.30 1.54
N GLU A 806 -10.01 -20.38 2.43
CA GLU A 806 -10.60 -20.28 3.78
C GLU A 806 -11.66 -19.19 3.92
N ILE A 807 -11.67 -18.19 3.03
CA ILE A 807 -12.55 -17.01 3.15
C ILE A 807 -13.46 -16.89 1.93
N TRP A 808 -12.90 -16.73 0.74
CA TRP A 808 -13.68 -16.40 -0.46
C TRP A 808 -14.33 -17.61 -1.14
N ASN A 809 -13.79 -18.80 -0.91
CA ASN A 809 -14.20 -20.05 -1.55
C ASN A 809 -14.26 -19.94 -3.09
N ILE A 810 -13.18 -19.42 -3.68
CA ILE A 810 -13.01 -19.29 -5.14
C ILE A 810 -11.98 -20.30 -5.66
N LYS A 811 -12.10 -20.69 -6.92
CA LYS A 811 -11.21 -21.69 -7.56
C LYS A 811 -10.59 -21.16 -8.85
N PRO A 812 -9.39 -21.62 -9.23
CA PRO A 812 -8.76 -21.20 -10.48
C PRO A 812 -9.64 -21.51 -11.70
N ILE A 813 -9.66 -20.59 -12.66
CA ILE A 813 -10.32 -20.80 -13.94
C ILE A 813 -9.46 -21.69 -14.85
N LYS A 814 -10.12 -22.52 -15.67
CA LYS A 814 -9.45 -23.30 -16.73
C LYS A 814 -9.42 -22.47 -18.02
N LEU A 815 -8.24 -22.28 -18.62
CA LEU A 815 -8.05 -21.46 -19.82
C LEU A 815 -7.95 -22.27 -21.10
#